data_AF-A0A0C3C962-F1
#
_entry.id   AF-A0A0C3C962-F1
#
_cell.length_a   1.000
_cell.length_b   1.000
_cell.length_c   1.000
_cell.angle_alpha   90.00
_cell.angle_beta   90.00
_cell.angle_gamma   90.00
#
_symmetry.space_group_name_H-M   'P 1'
#
loop_
_entity.id
_entity.type
_entity.pdbx_description
1 polymer ?
#
loop_
_entity_poly.entity_id
_entity_poly.type
_entity_poly.pdbx_seq_one_letter_code
_entity_poly.pdbx_strand_id
1 'polypeptide(L)'
;SDCKVCHDIWHRFTDSDATHQLNLGSLEDVISSGCPRHRPLVESFGDFCRPCMHSTIDKSHDIGIEAGGKGSSVTLTQSLSTLGLFWNLLLVKQASVPGHAGTGRVLDPDWVDIGIANQWKNQCLSSHGAKCNNPMKIWPTSPAFLIDIKNKCLVPGEGCSPFVALSYRQGDHLGFRIDADIMKKLRMPNALDSPEISSRLPPIIYHSMHLTSVIGERYLWVDALCIDHSDNATTTEQLQLMSAIYASAIVTIIAADGDSQDGLLGLRNVSKYKMSTRKIIFNQKELHWECQCSVWHEEMIPGTELDKYIDPRMGVLLAGFPDMGSLSHIIARYNERNLRYDEDALPGISGLLSVASRTFTNGFLYGLPEMLFERGLGWKPCWSHTNLRRRIVSSSSSGRRLSYSALPSWSWIGWQGLVSIGDEAARINYRKHWIEETTPITEWFTSSAPSGSPLRRIRSTWFEKRDAFKSLTNPLPAGWTRHKVPPEDLMKWEPLLYPSGCSGDIFKHPNMPDKDCDSWYYPFPVPNIQDTTLPFTPEQTPYIFCKTSKARLWAHQAGDGNNLELHNESGRRIGVLHLHNQEQLELFPKTVASGAQGKLIELVAIYRSTIYSKTWDKTQERYTYPLTIEERYQVLWVEWKEQVACRLAGGHVEKAGWEELDLEEVSLILG
;
A
#
# COMPACT_ATOMS: atom_id res chain seq x y z
N SER A 1 9.36 49.50 -2.85
CA SER A 1 9.13 49.72 -1.41
C SER A 1 10.39 49.30 -0.70
N ASP A 2 11.08 50.22 -0.03
CA ASP A 2 12.36 49.97 0.66
C ASP A 2 12.14 49.26 2.01
N CYS A 3 11.16 48.34 2.06
CA CYS A 3 10.87 47.57 3.24
C CYS A 3 11.86 46.39 3.29
N LYS A 4 12.80 46.47 4.23
CA LYS A 4 13.83 45.45 4.45
C LYS A 4 13.23 44.06 4.66
N VAL A 5 12.17 43.94 5.46
CA VAL A 5 11.47 42.66 5.71
C VAL A 5 10.90 42.06 4.42
N CYS A 6 10.23 42.86 3.59
CA CYS A 6 9.72 42.40 2.29
C CYS A 6 10.85 41.98 1.35
N HIS A 7 11.98 42.70 1.36
CA HIS A 7 13.15 42.40 0.55
C HIS A 7 13.83 41.10 1.00
N ASP A 8 13.96 40.90 2.32
CA ASP A 8 14.55 39.70 2.90
C ASP A 8 13.67 38.48 2.65
N ILE A 9 12.34 38.61 2.81
CA ILE A 9 11.34 37.58 2.43
C ILE A 9 11.47 37.26 0.94
N TRP A 10 11.52 38.27 0.07
CA TRP A 10 11.64 38.09 -1.38
C TRP A 10 12.95 37.40 -1.78
N HIS A 11 14.07 37.73 -1.15
CA HIS A 11 15.35 37.06 -1.38
C HIS A 11 15.29 35.58 -1.01
N ARG A 12 14.59 35.21 0.08
CA ARG A 12 14.39 33.79 0.44
C ARG A 12 13.62 33.01 -0.63
N PHE A 13 12.72 33.69 -1.33
CA PHE A 13 11.92 33.09 -2.40
C PHE A 13 12.66 32.98 -3.74
N THR A 14 13.72 33.78 -3.96
CA THR A 14 14.34 33.93 -5.28
C THR A 14 15.79 33.45 -5.38
N ASP A 15 16.51 33.33 -4.26
CA ASP A 15 17.89 32.84 -4.22
C ASP A 15 17.93 31.35 -3.81
N SER A 16 18.32 30.48 -4.73
CA SER A 16 18.37 29.03 -4.51
C SER A 16 19.52 28.57 -3.61
N ASP A 17 20.55 29.41 -3.41
CA ASP A 17 21.73 29.10 -2.60
C ASP A 17 21.62 29.63 -1.16
N ALA A 18 20.51 30.31 -0.86
CA ALA A 18 20.23 30.94 0.43
C ALA A 18 19.88 29.89 1.52
N THR A 19 20.88 29.17 2.01
CA THR A 19 20.76 28.11 3.04
C THR A 19 20.67 28.61 4.48
N HIS A 20 20.84 29.92 4.72
CA HIS A 20 20.86 30.48 6.07
C HIS A 20 19.47 30.91 6.56
N GLN A 21 19.14 30.61 7.80
CA GLN A 21 17.92 31.06 8.46
C GLN A 21 17.84 32.59 8.53
N LEU A 22 16.68 33.18 8.22
CA LEU A 22 16.43 34.62 8.31
C LEU A 22 15.64 34.94 9.57
N ASN A 23 16.19 35.79 10.45
CA ASN A 23 15.49 36.27 11.64
C ASN A 23 14.82 37.61 11.35
N LEU A 24 13.50 37.69 11.44
CA LEU A 24 12.72 38.90 11.23
C LEU A 24 12.57 39.76 12.50
N GLY A 25 13.03 39.31 13.66
CA GLY A 25 12.80 39.97 14.95
C GLY A 25 11.41 39.65 15.52
N SER A 26 10.96 40.41 16.51
CA SER A 26 9.74 40.09 17.24
C SER A 26 8.47 40.32 16.42
N LEU A 27 7.42 39.56 16.73
CA LEU A 27 6.12 39.69 16.07
C LEU A 27 5.55 41.12 16.20
N GLU A 28 5.72 41.76 17.37
CA GLU A 28 5.29 43.13 17.60
C GLU A 28 6.06 44.14 16.73
N ASP A 29 7.37 43.96 16.56
CA ASP A 29 8.22 44.83 15.74
C ASP A 29 7.87 44.72 14.24
N VAL A 30 7.63 43.51 13.76
CA VAL A 30 7.33 43.27 12.34
C VAL A 30 5.92 43.74 11.96
N ILE A 31 4.95 43.61 12.86
CA ILE A 31 3.58 44.13 12.68
C ILE A 31 3.56 45.66 12.78
N SER A 32 4.28 46.24 13.75
CA SER A 32 4.35 47.69 13.96
C SER A 32 5.12 48.43 12.86
N SER A 33 5.88 47.71 12.03
CA SER A 33 6.54 48.24 10.83
C SER A 33 5.58 48.88 9.82
N GLY A 34 4.26 48.62 9.91
CA GLY A 34 3.22 49.28 9.12
C GLY A 34 3.25 48.97 7.61
N CYS A 35 4.02 47.99 7.15
CA CYS A 35 4.16 47.70 5.72
C CYS A 35 2.94 46.94 5.19
N PRO A 36 2.16 47.48 4.23
CA PRO A 36 0.92 46.84 3.77
C PRO A 36 1.13 45.54 2.98
N ARG A 37 2.38 45.19 2.65
CA ARG A 37 2.71 44.01 1.83
C ARG A 37 2.93 42.75 2.66
N HIS A 38 3.84 42.78 3.64
CA HIS A 38 4.10 41.62 4.50
C HIS A 38 3.18 41.55 5.71
N ARG A 39 2.56 42.68 6.11
CA ARG A 39 1.73 42.74 7.32
C ARG A 39 0.61 41.69 7.35
N PRO A 40 -0.20 41.48 6.29
CA PRO A 40 -1.24 40.46 6.32
C PRO A 40 -0.68 39.04 6.54
N LEU A 41 0.49 38.75 5.97
CA LEU A 41 1.16 37.45 6.12
C LEU A 41 1.65 37.25 7.57
N VAL A 42 2.30 38.27 8.14
CA VAL A 42 2.87 38.20 9.50
C VAL A 42 1.78 38.25 10.57
N GLU A 43 0.73 39.06 10.39
CA GLU A 43 -0.44 39.07 11.29
C GLU A 43 -1.16 37.71 11.27
N SER A 44 -1.36 37.11 10.09
CA SER A 44 -1.97 35.77 9.99
C SER A 44 -1.11 34.70 10.67
N PHE A 45 0.23 34.80 10.57
CA PHE A 45 1.14 33.88 11.26
C PHE A 45 1.13 34.11 12.78
N GLY A 46 1.10 35.37 13.21
CA GLY A 46 0.97 35.74 14.62
C GLY A 46 -0.32 35.23 15.24
N ASP A 47 -1.44 35.34 14.52
CA ASP A 47 -2.74 34.81 14.94
C ASP A 47 -2.73 33.28 15.00
N PHE A 48 -2.05 32.60 14.07
CA PHE A 48 -1.81 31.15 14.10
C PHE A 48 -1.03 30.73 15.36
N CYS A 49 -0.05 31.51 15.82
CA CYS A 49 0.74 31.19 17.01
C CYS A 49 0.05 31.50 18.36
N ARG A 50 -0.98 32.36 18.41
CA ARG A 50 -1.65 32.81 19.66
C ARG A 50 -2.26 31.70 20.55
N PRO A 51 -2.89 30.63 20.03
CA PRO A 51 -3.59 29.64 20.87
C PRO A 51 -2.69 28.78 21.78
N CYS A 52 -1.36 28.82 21.58
CA CYS A 52 -0.40 27.98 22.31
C CYS A 52 0.43 28.71 23.38
N MET A 53 0.15 29.99 23.70
CA MET A 53 0.82 30.73 24.80
C MET A 53 0.45 30.25 26.22
N HIS A 54 -0.06 29.02 26.35
CA HIS A 54 -0.32 28.32 27.61
C HIS A 54 0.50 27.02 27.76
N SER A 55 1.39 26.68 26.80
CA SER A 55 2.49 25.74 27.04
C SER A 55 3.72 26.53 27.52
N THR A 56 4.58 25.90 28.31
CA THR A 56 5.81 26.49 28.90
C THR A 56 6.88 26.93 27.89
N ILE A 57 6.57 26.96 26.58
CA ILE A 57 7.40 27.51 25.50
C ILE A 57 7.07 29.01 25.35
N ASP A 58 7.21 29.76 26.44
CA ASP A 58 6.70 31.14 26.55
C ASP A 58 7.83 32.20 26.51
N LYS A 59 8.89 31.99 25.71
CA LYS A 59 10.04 32.93 25.68
C LYS A 59 10.78 33.07 24.35
N SER A 60 10.25 32.70 23.18
CA SER A 60 10.88 33.17 21.93
C SER A 60 10.38 34.58 21.59
N HIS A 61 11.27 35.43 21.11
CA HIS A 61 10.99 36.84 20.78
C HIS A 61 11.22 37.12 19.30
N ASP A 62 11.25 36.08 18.45
CA ASP A 62 11.66 36.21 17.06
C ASP A 62 10.89 35.34 16.06
N ILE A 63 10.63 35.85 14.86
CA ILE A 63 10.06 35.10 13.74
C ILE A 63 11.18 34.71 12.79
N GLY A 64 11.31 33.42 12.54
CA GLY A 64 12.25 32.88 11.57
C GLY A 64 11.64 32.65 10.20
N ILE A 65 12.46 32.72 9.16
CA ILE A 65 12.15 32.27 7.81
C ILE A 65 13.27 31.37 7.30
N GLU A 66 12.94 30.15 6.90
CA GLU A 66 13.88 29.15 6.41
C GLU A 66 13.51 28.72 4.98
N ALA A 67 14.51 28.47 4.14
CA ALA A 67 14.28 27.89 2.81
C ALA A 67 14.16 26.36 2.93
N GLY A 68 13.09 25.78 2.39
CA GLY A 68 12.97 24.33 2.28
C GLY A 68 13.93 23.78 1.23
N GLY A 69 14.56 22.63 1.52
CA GLY A 69 15.76 22.10 0.86
C GLY A 69 15.72 21.81 -0.66
N LYS A 70 14.70 22.25 -1.40
CA LYS A 70 14.63 22.18 -2.87
C LYS A 70 14.19 23.51 -3.53
N GLY A 71 14.16 24.62 -2.79
CA GLY A 71 13.93 25.97 -3.35
C GLY A 71 12.50 26.23 -3.84
N SER A 72 11.51 25.40 -3.48
CA SER A 72 10.09 25.53 -3.83
C SER A 72 9.19 25.86 -2.63
N SER A 73 9.78 25.96 -1.44
CA SER A 73 9.06 26.23 -0.19
C SER A 73 9.90 27.11 0.73
N VAL A 74 9.22 27.97 1.47
CA VAL A 74 9.80 28.82 2.52
C VAL A 74 8.98 28.61 3.77
N THR A 75 9.62 28.33 4.89
CA THR A 75 8.99 28.01 6.16
C THR A 75 9.12 29.21 7.09
N LEU A 76 8.01 29.80 7.52
CA LEU A 76 7.97 30.72 8.66
C LEU A 76 8.01 29.89 9.95
N THR A 77 8.80 30.28 10.95
CA THR A 77 8.86 29.59 12.25
C THR A 77 8.71 30.59 13.39
N GLN A 78 8.09 30.14 14.48
CA GLN A 78 7.90 30.90 15.72
C GLN A 78 9.22 31.18 16.46
N SER A 79 10.29 30.44 16.13
CA SER A 79 11.67 30.78 16.52
C SER A 79 12.66 29.97 15.71
N LEU A 80 13.79 30.57 15.35
CA LEU A 80 14.90 29.87 14.71
C LEU A 80 15.67 28.95 15.67
N SER A 81 15.65 29.26 16.96
CA SER A 81 16.49 28.60 17.97
C SER A 81 15.85 27.35 18.57
N THR A 82 14.54 27.39 18.79
CA THR A 82 13.80 26.29 19.43
C THR A 82 12.89 25.54 18.47
N LEU A 83 12.74 26.03 17.23
CA LEU A 83 11.83 25.51 16.20
C LEU A 83 10.45 25.16 16.80
N GLY A 84 9.66 26.22 17.01
CA GLY A 84 8.29 26.13 17.53
C GLY A 84 7.28 25.76 16.45
N LEU A 85 6.12 26.41 16.45
CA LEU A 85 5.15 26.29 15.36
C LEU A 85 5.75 26.84 14.06
N PHE A 86 5.49 26.17 12.95
CA PHE A 86 5.99 26.58 11.64
C PHE A 86 4.87 26.60 10.60
N TRP A 87 4.98 27.50 9.61
CA TRP A 87 4.01 27.68 8.53
C TRP A 87 4.74 27.65 7.19
N ASN A 88 4.45 26.64 6.38
CA ASN A 88 5.08 26.45 5.08
C ASN A 88 4.37 27.25 3.97
N LEU A 89 5.12 28.11 3.28
CA LEU A 89 4.70 28.86 2.10
C LEU A 89 5.31 28.20 0.86
N LEU A 90 4.49 27.61 -0.02
CA LEU A 90 5.00 27.05 -1.28
C LEU A 90 4.83 28.03 -2.44
N LEU A 91 5.80 28.01 -3.35
CA LEU A 91 5.82 28.83 -4.56
C LEU A 91 5.42 28.00 -5.79
N VAL A 92 4.46 28.48 -6.59
CA VAL A 92 4.12 27.87 -7.90
C VAL A 92 5.11 28.33 -8.97
N LYS A 93 6.11 27.50 -9.30
CA LYS A 93 7.07 27.79 -10.37
C LYS A 93 6.57 27.28 -11.72
N GLN A 94 6.61 28.11 -12.76
CA GLN A 94 6.39 27.65 -14.13
C GLN A 94 7.70 27.11 -14.73
N ALA A 95 7.81 25.79 -14.85
CA ALA A 95 9.01 25.14 -15.38
C ALA A 95 9.36 25.57 -16.82
N SER A 96 8.37 26.05 -17.59
CA SER A 96 8.55 26.57 -18.95
C SER A 96 9.10 28.00 -19.01
N VAL A 97 9.21 28.70 -17.87
CA VAL A 97 9.70 30.09 -17.79
C VAL A 97 10.99 30.11 -16.97
N PRO A 98 12.16 30.26 -17.62
CA PRO A 98 13.44 30.35 -16.90
C PRO A 98 13.43 31.48 -15.88
N GLY A 99 13.78 31.19 -14.62
CA GLY A 99 13.85 32.19 -13.55
C GLY A 99 12.49 32.67 -13.00
N HIS A 100 11.39 31.96 -13.25
CA HIS A 100 10.07 32.31 -12.71
C HIS A 100 10.07 32.36 -11.17
N ALA A 101 9.78 33.54 -10.61
CA ALA A 101 9.87 33.82 -9.17
C ALA A 101 8.92 33.01 -8.28
N GLY A 102 7.91 32.37 -8.88
CA GLY A 102 6.86 31.66 -8.15
C GLY A 102 5.62 32.55 -7.96
N THR A 103 4.42 31.96 -8.02
CA THR A 103 3.15 32.67 -7.74
C THR A 103 2.31 31.91 -6.70
N GLY A 104 1.40 32.61 -6.02
CA GLY A 104 0.36 32.00 -5.16
C GLY A 104 -1.02 32.12 -5.84
N ARG A 105 -1.92 31.15 -5.63
CA ARG A 105 -3.28 31.15 -6.18
C ARG A 105 -4.32 30.94 -5.07
N VAL A 106 -5.32 31.81 -5.01
CA VAL A 106 -6.51 31.65 -4.15
C VAL A 106 -7.49 30.70 -4.84
N LEU A 107 -8.01 29.72 -4.10
CA LEU A 107 -8.97 28.72 -4.59
C LEU A 107 -10.39 29.07 -4.16
N ASP A 108 -11.37 28.74 -5.01
CA ASP A 108 -12.77 28.82 -4.67
C ASP A 108 -13.13 27.63 -3.74
N PRO A 109 -13.63 27.86 -2.52
CA PRO A 109 -13.92 26.80 -1.57
C PRO A 109 -15.13 25.93 -1.97
N ASP A 110 -16.02 26.45 -2.82
CA ASP A 110 -17.29 25.82 -3.15
C ASP A 110 -17.25 25.08 -4.49
N TRP A 111 -16.44 25.57 -5.44
CA TRP A 111 -16.46 25.13 -6.83
C TRP A 111 -15.10 24.67 -7.34
N VAL A 112 -15.09 23.49 -7.99
CA VAL A 112 -13.91 23.01 -8.70
C VAL A 112 -13.78 23.77 -10.02
N ASP A 113 -12.56 24.27 -10.29
CA ASP A 113 -12.21 24.82 -11.60
C ASP A 113 -11.95 23.68 -12.60
N ILE A 114 -13.00 23.27 -13.31
CA ILE A 114 -12.94 22.18 -14.30
C ILE A 114 -12.03 22.54 -15.48
N GLY A 115 -11.82 23.84 -15.75
CA GLY A 115 -10.89 24.31 -16.78
C GLY A 115 -9.47 23.84 -16.50
N ILE A 116 -9.05 23.85 -15.24
CA ILE A 116 -7.76 23.31 -14.80
C ILE A 116 -7.68 21.81 -15.08
N ALA A 117 -8.71 21.03 -14.74
CA ALA A 117 -8.70 19.59 -14.94
C ALA A 117 -8.51 19.21 -16.41
N ASN A 118 -9.19 19.93 -17.32
CA ASN A 118 -9.00 19.75 -18.76
C ASN A 118 -7.59 20.19 -19.22
N GLN A 119 -7.08 21.30 -18.68
CA GLN A 119 -5.71 21.76 -18.96
C GLN A 119 -4.66 20.72 -18.52
N TRP A 120 -4.80 20.14 -17.32
CA TRP A 120 -3.89 19.11 -16.81
C TRP A 120 -3.91 17.86 -17.68
N LYS A 121 -5.09 17.38 -18.08
CA LYS A 121 -5.22 16.27 -19.02
C LYS A 121 -4.47 16.57 -20.33
N ASN A 122 -4.75 17.72 -20.95
CA ASN A 122 -4.14 18.10 -22.23
C ASN A 122 -2.63 18.30 -22.12
N GLN A 123 -2.15 18.86 -21.01
CA GLN A 123 -0.73 19.01 -20.74
C GLN A 123 -0.06 17.65 -20.54
N CYS A 124 -0.67 16.73 -19.80
CA CYS A 124 -0.17 15.37 -19.64
C CYS A 124 -0.03 14.66 -21.00
N LEU A 125 -1.08 14.70 -21.82
CA LEU A 125 -1.10 14.08 -23.14
C LEU A 125 -0.06 14.67 -24.10
N SER A 126 0.08 16.01 -24.12
CA SER A 126 1.00 16.70 -25.03
C SER A 126 2.46 16.64 -24.58
N SER A 127 2.74 16.69 -23.27
CA SER A 127 4.10 16.81 -22.74
C SER A 127 4.72 15.47 -22.28
N HIS A 128 3.92 14.52 -21.80
CA HIS A 128 4.43 13.24 -21.30
C HIS A 128 4.37 12.12 -22.35
N GLY A 129 3.43 12.19 -23.31
CA GLY A 129 3.29 11.23 -24.39
C GLY A 129 3.28 9.77 -23.89
N ALA A 130 4.15 8.94 -24.45
CA ALA A 130 4.26 7.51 -24.13
C ALA A 130 4.51 7.22 -22.63
N LYS A 131 5.15 8.14 -21.89
CA LYS A 131 5.46 7.93 -20.45
C LYS A 131 4.19 7.86 -19.57
N CYS A 132 3.11 8.51 -19.99
CA CYS A 132 1.84 8.49 -19.25
C CYS A 132 0.77 7.63 -19.91
N ASN A 133 0.94 7.22 -21.17
CA ASN A 133 -0.09 6.47 -21.90
C ASN A 133 -0.27 5.05 -21.35
N ASN A 134 0.80 4.42 -20.84
CA ASN A 134 0.75 3.10 -20.23
C ASN A 134 1.93 2.86 -19.26
N PRO A 135 2.08 3.65 -18.19
CA PRO A 135 3.24 3.54 -17.28
C PRO A 135 3.34 2.16 -16.61
N MET A 136 2.19 1.48 -16.47
CA MET A 136 2.10 0.14 -15.85
C MET A 136 2.33 -1.01 -16.84
N LYS A 137 2.55 -0.70 -18.13
CA LYS A 137 2.87 -1.69 -19.17
C LYS A 137 1.79 -2.77 -19.30
N ILE A 138 0.52 -2.37 -19.22
CA ILE A 138 -0.64 -3.26 -19.29
C ILE A 138 -1.13 -3.33 -20.74
N TRP A 139 -1.57 -4.49 -21.22
CA TRP A 139 -2.04 -4.62 -22.60
C TRP A 139 -3.28 -3.73 -22.83
N PRO A 140 -3.37 -3.04 -23.99
CA PRO A 140 -4.56 -2.26 -24.32
C PRO A 140 -5.80 -3.13 -24.29
N THR A 141 -6.81 -2.71 -23.53
CA THR A 141 -8.07 -3.45 -23.39
C THR A 141 -9.23 -2.53 -23.70
N SER A 142 -10.12 -2.98 -24.58
CA SER A 142 -11.41 -2.33 -24.81
C SER A 142 -12.46 -3.01 -23.92
N PRO A 143 -13.22 -2.25 -23.12
CA PRO A 143 -14.35 -2.79 -22.37
C PRO A 143 -15.41 -3.41 -23.31
N ALA A 144 -16.24 -4.30 -22.78
CA ALA A 144 -17.37 -4.83 -23.57
C ALA A 144 -18.33 -3.71 -24.02
N PHE A 145 -18.66 -2.79 -23.11
CA PHE A 145 -19.55 -1.65 -23.38
C PHE A 145 -18.98 -0.35 -22.81
N LEU A 146 -19.41 0.76 -23.40
CA LEU A 146 -19.15 2.12 -22.94
C LEU A 146 -20.44 2.95 -23.04
N ILE A 147 -20.57 3.95 -22.18
CA ILE A 147 -21.60 4.97 -22.30
C ILE A 147 -21.14 5.99 -23.34
N ASP A 148 -21.92 6.16 -24.42
CA ASP A 148 -21.77 7.27 -25.35
C ASP A 148 -22.47 8.51 -24.78
N ILE A 149 -21.71 9.49 -24.32
CA ILE A 149 -22.24 10.71 -23.69
C ILE A 149 -23.09 11.53 -24.67
N LYS A 150 -22.79 11.48 -25.96
CA LYS A 150 -23.52 12.24 -26.98
C LYS A 150 -24.88 11.63 -27.27
N ASN A 151 -24.94 10.31 -27.42
CA ASN A 151 -26.18 9.58 -27.72
C ASN A 151 -26.91 9.08 -26.47
N LYS A 152 -26.31 9.24 -25.28
CA LYS A 152 -26.84 8.86 -23.97
C LYS A 152 -27.35 7.40 -23.94
N CYS A 153 -26.52 6.50 -24.43
CA CYS A 153 -26.79 5.06 -24.53
C CYS A 153 -25.50 4.23 -24.38
N LEU A 154 -25.65 2.92 -24.21
CA LEU A 154 -24.53 1.97 -24.24
C LEU A 154 -24.19 1.59 -25.68
N VAL A 155 -22.88 1.60 -25.99
CA VAL A 155 -22.31 1.16 -27.26
C VAL A 155 -21.24 0.10 -26.99
N PRO A 156 -20.95 -0.81 -27.95
CA PRO A 156 -19.79 -1.70 -27.84
C PRO A 156 -18.50 -0.90 -27.64
N GLY A 157 -17.62 -1.35 -26.76
CA GLY A 157 -16.38 -0.62 -26.46
C GLY A 157 -15.31 -0.74 -27.55
N GLU A 158 -15.40 -1.76 -28.41
CA GLU A 158 -14.49 -1.93 -29.55
C GLU A 158 -14.60 -0.73 -30.51
N GLY A 159 -13.46 -0.10 -30.82
CA GLY A 159 -13.39 1.10 -31.66
C GLY A 159 -13.80 2.40 -30.98
N CYS A 160 -14.22 2.37 -29.70
CA CYS A 160 -14.65 3.54 -28.94
C CYS A 160 -13.55 4.01 -27.97
N SER A 161 -12.48 4.60 -28.53
CA SER A 161 -11.36 5.19 -27.78
C SER A 161 -11.10 6.63 -28.25
N PRO A 162 -10.65 7.54 -27.37
CA PRO A 162 -10.38 7.37 -25.93
C PRO A 162 -11.67 7.31 -25.08
N PHE A 163 -11.56 6.74 -23.88
CA PHE A 163 -12.65 6.69 -22.89
C PHE A 163 -12.17 7.06 -21.50
N VAL A 164 -13.08 7.57 -20.68
CA VAL A 164 -12.90 7.87 -19.25
C VAL A 164 -13.41 6.69 -18.44
N ALA A 165 -12.77 6.36 -17.32
CA ALA A 165 -13.28 5.36 -16.38
C ALA A 165 -13.76 6.01 -15.07
N LEU A 166 -14.78 5.44 -14.43
CA LEU A 166 -15.27 5.87 -13.12
C LEU A 166 -14.95 4.82 -12.05
N SER A 167 -14.30 5.25 -10.96
CA SER A 167 -14.10 4.48 -9.74
C SER A 167 -14.88 5.13 -8.59
N TYR A 168 -15.78 4.38 -7.95
CA TYR A 168 -16.69 4.89 -6.93
C TYR A 168 -17.17 3.79 -5.97
N ARG A 169 -17.75 4.18 -4.84
CA ARG A 169 -18.41 3.27 -3.90
C ARG A 169 -19.91 3.22 -4.19
N GLN A 170 -20.52 2.04 -4.29
CA GLN A 170 -21.94 1.96 -4.67
C GLN A 170 -22.94 2.25 -3.54
N GLY A 171 -22.62 1.93 -2.28
CA GLY A 171 -23.51 2.14 -1.12
C GLY A 171 -24.47 0.96 -0.83
N ASP A 172 -25.26 1.06 0.26
CA ASP A 172 -26.11 -0.02 0.80
C ASP A 172 -27.51 -0.13 0.15
N HIS A 173 -27.81 0.72 -0.83
CA HIS A 173 -29.09 0.71 -1.50
C HIS A 173 -29.22 -0.52 -2.42
N LEU A 174 -30.45 -1.05 -2.54
CA LEU A 174 -30.80 -2.08 -3.53
C LEU A 174 -30.49 -1.53 -4.93
N GLY A 175 -29.31 -1.85 -5.43
CA GLY A 175 -28.78 -1.27 -6.67
C GLY A 175 -29.73 -1.48 -7.85
N PHE A 176 -29.72 -0.54 -8.79
CA PHE A 176 -30.32 -0.68 -10.11
C PHE A 176 -29.75 -1.93 -10.77
N ARG A 177 -30.51 -3.03 -10.74
CA ARG A 177 -30.10 -4.29 -11.33
C ARG A 177 -30.37 -4.22 -12.82
N ILE A 178 -29.30 -4.31 -13.60
CA ILE A 178 -29.40 -4.47 -15.02
C ILE A 178 -29.65 -5.95 -15.30
N ASP A 179 -30.82 -6.23 -15.86
CA ASP A 179 -31.13 -7.51 -16.49
C ASP A 179 -30.95 -7.41 -18.02
N ALA A 180 -31.10 -8.55 -18.70
CA ALA A 180 -30.93 -8.63 -20.14
C ALA A 180 -31.87 -7.71 -20.93
N ASP A 181 -33.06 -7.40 -20.40
CA ASP A 181 -34.04 -6.53 -21.06
C ASP A 181 -33.67 -5.05 -20.89
N ILE A 182 -33.25 -4.65 -19.68
CA ILE A 182 -32.68 -3.32 -19.43
C ILE A 182 -31.42 -3.12 -20.26
N MET A 183 -30.54 -4.12 -20.40
CA MET A 183 -29.36 -4.03 -21.27
C MET A 183 -29.72 -3.72 -22.73
N LYS A 184 -30.73 -4.39 -23.29
CA LYS A 184 -31.16 -4.12 -24.67
C LYS A 184 -31.69 -2.70 -24.81
N LYS A 185 -32.49 -2.23 -23.84
CA LYS A 185 -33.01 -0.86 -23.83
C LYS A 185 -31.89 0.18 -23.73
N LEU A 186 -30.91 -0.04 -22.85
CA LEU A 186 -29.77 0.86 -22.66
C LEU A 186 -28.97 1.11 -23.93
N ARG A 187 -29.03 0.21 -24.93
CA ARG A 187 -28.37 0.38 -26.24
C ARG A 187 -29.13 1.29 -27.21
N MET A 188 -30.37 1.65 -26.92
CA MET A 188 -31.15 2.57 -27.75
C MET A 188 -30.71 4.02 -27.51
N PRO A 189 -30.62 4.87 -28.55
CA PRO A 189 -30.30 6.28 -28.37
C PRO A 189 -31.24 6.97 -27.36
N ASN A 190 -30.67 7.79 -26.48
CA ASN A 190 -31.33 8.51 -25.38
C ASN A 190 -31.96 7.62 -24.30
N ALA A 191 -31.61 6.32 -24.24
CA ALA A 191 -32.14 5.43 -23.21
C ALA A 191 -31.84 5.92 -21.78
N LEU A 192 -30.67 6.51 -21.54
CA LEU A 192 -30.30 7.00 -20.19
C LEU A 192 -31.15 8.19 -19.72
N ASP A 193 -31.78 8.93 -20.64
CA ASP A 193 -32.73 10.01 -20.32
C ASP A 193 -34.18 9.51 -20.19
N SER A 194 -34.47 8.26 -20.57
CA SER A 194 -35.82 7.73 -20.47
C SER A 194 -36.28 7.73 -19.00
N PRO A 195 -37.55 8.09 -18.70
CA PRO A 195 -38.02 8.14 -17.30
C PRO A 195 -37.85 6.82 -16.53
N GLU A 196 -37.96 5.68 -17.24
CA GLU A 196 -37.78 4.33 -16.69
C GLU A 196 -36.34 4.10 -16.18
N ILE A 197 -35.34 4.63 -16.88
CA ILE A 197 -33.92 4.42 -16.57
C ILE A 197 -33.37 5.57 -15.72
N SER A 198 -33.63 6.82 -16.12
CA SER A 198 -33.12 8.02 -15.45
C SER A 198 -33.51 8.09 -13.97
N SER A 199 -34.73 7.66 -13.61
CA SER A 199 -35.19 7.61 -12.21
C SER A 199 -34.45 6.60 -11.33
N ARG A 200 -33.70 5.68 -11.94
CA ARG A 200 -33.01 4.58 -11.26
C ARG A 200 -31.48 4.74 -11.31
N LEU A 201 -30.97 5.68 -12.10
CA LEU A 201 -29.54 5.96 -12.17
C LEU A 201 -29.07 6.78 -10.96
N PRO A 202 -28.03 6.33 -10.24
CA PRO A 202 -27.46 7.10 -9.16
C PRO A 202 -26.82 8.41 -9.66
N PRO A 203 -26.88 9.50 -8.86
CA PRO A 203 -26.25 10.79 -9.17
C PRO A 203 -24.79 10.71 -9.63
N ILE A 204 -24.00 9.80 -9.07
CA ILE A 204 -22.58 9.63 -9.46
C ILE A 204 -22.40 9.36 -10.95
N ILE A 205 -23.32 8.62 -11.58
CA ILE A 205 -23.24 8.30 -13.00
C ILE A 205 -23.53 9.56 -13.82
N TYR A 206 -24.60 10.29 -13.48
CA TYR A 206 -24.94 11.54 -14.17
C TYR A 206 -23.84 12.59 -14.04
N HIS A 207 -23.28 12.76 -12.83
CA HIS A 207 -22.21 13.72 -12.58
C HIS A 207 -20.95 13.35 -13.35
N SER A 208 -20.62 12.05 -13.42
CA SER A 208 -19.46 11.56 -14.18
C SER A 208 -19.67 11.70 -15.69
N MET A 209 -20.89 11.48 -16.19
CA MET A 209 -21.25 11.75 -17.58
C MET A 209 -21.06 13.24 -17.92
N HIS A 210 -21.51 14.13 -17.03
CA HIS A 210 -21.30 15.57 -17.19
C HIS A 210 -19.82 15.94 -17.18
N LEU A 211 -19.06 15.48 -16.18
CA LEU A 211 -17.63 15.77 -16.09
C LEU A 211 -16.87 15.28 -17.33
N THR A 212 -17.17 14.07 -17.80
CA THR A 212 -16.63 13.48 -19.04
C THR A 212 -16.86 14.40 -20.24
N SER A 213 -18.08 14.93 -20.38
CA SER A 213 -18.43 15.90 -21.43
C SER A 213 -17.62 17.19 -21.33
N VAL A 214 -17.51 17.77 -20.12
CA VAL A 214 -16.84 19.07 -19.92
C VAL A 214 -15.33 18.97 -20.10
N ILE A 215 -14.71 17.82 -19.78
CA ILE A 215 -13.30 17.57 -20.09
C ILE A 215 -13.10 17.18 -21.57
N GLY A 216 -14.13 17.23 -22.41
CA GLY A 216 -14.03 17.05 -23.86
C GLY A 216 -13.96 15.60 -24.33
N GLU A 217 -14.37 14.64 -23.50
CA GLU A 217 -14.38 13.23 -23.84
C GLU A 217 -15.80 12.72 -24.14
N ARG A 218 -15.91 11.70 -24.98
CA ARG A 218 -17.20 11.17 -25.44
C ARG A 218 -17.64 9.90 -24.73
N TYR A 219 -16.71 9.04 -24.33
CA TYR A 219 -17.02 7.71 -23.83
C TYR A 219 -16.68 7.60 -22.35
N LEU A 220 -17.60 7.02 -21.58
CA LEU A 220 -17.44 6.77 -20.15
C LEU A 220 -17.67 5.29 -19.85
N TRP A 221 -16.75 4.68 -19.12
CA TRP A 221 -16.90 3.34 -18.55
C TRP A 221 -17.36 3.42 -17.09
N VAL A 222 -18.45 2.73 -16.78
CA VAL A 222 -18.99 2.54 -15.44
C VAL A 222 -19.29 1.07 -15.28
N ASP A 223 -18.63 0.38 -14.35
CA ASP A 223 -18.77 -1.06 -14.10
C ASP A 223 -20.24 -1.51 -14.00
N ALA A 224 -21.05 -0.80 -13.21
CA ALA A 224 -22.45 -1.14 -12.97
C ALA A 224 -23.35 -1.06 -14.21
N LEU A 225 -22.95 -0.33 -15.26
CA LEU A 225 -23.69 -0.23 -16.53
C LEU A 225 -23.02 -0.98 -17.69
N CYS A 226 -21.69 -1.06 -17.68
CA CYS A 226 -20.91 -1.54 -18.80
C CYS A 226 -20.56 -3.03 -18.70
N ILE A 227 -20.83 -3.67 -17.55
CA ILE A 227 -20.69 -5.12 -17.35
C ILE A 227 -22.08 -5.74 -17.35
N ASP A 228 -22.27 -6.78 -18.17
CA ASP A 228 -23.50 -7.56 -18.16
C ASP A 228 -23.53 -8.54 -16.98
N HIS A 229 -24.14 -8.10 -15.88
CA HIS A 229 -24.31 -8.90 -14.66
C HIS A 229 -25.39 -9.99 -14.75
N SER A 230 -26.03 -10.17 -15.91
CA SER A 230 -27.01 -11.25 -16.11
C SER A 230 -26.35 -12.57 -16.53
N ASP A 231 -25.15 -12.51 -17.11
CA ASP A 231 -24.33 -13.67 -17.47
C ASP A 231 -23.07 -13.76 -16.60
N ASN A 232 -22.99 -14.82 -15.81
CA ASN A 232 -21.87 -15.07 -14.89
C ASN A 232 -20.53 -15.28 -15.61
N ALA A 233 -20.54 -15.86 -16.82
CA ALA A 233 -19.30 -16.10 -17.58
C ALA A 233 -18.71 -14.77 -18.07
N THR A 234 -19.52 -13.96 -18.77
CA THR A 234 -19.13 -12.62 -19.24
C THR A 234 -18.79 -11.68 -18.09
N THR A 235 -19.52 -11.74 -16.97
CA THR A 235 -19.20 -10.96 -15.76
C THR A 235 -17.81 -11.30 -15.24
N THR A 236 -17.51 -12.60 -15.11
CA THR A 236 -16.21 -13.06 -14.59
C THR A 236 -15.06 -12.61 -15.49
N GLU A 237 -15.22 -12.71 -16.80
CA GLU A 237 -14.24 -12.24 -17.78
C GLU A 237 -13.99 -10.72 -17.67
N GLN A 238 -15.05 -9.91 -17.63
CA GLN A 238 -14.91 -8.45 -17.50
C GLN A 238 -14.30 -8.04 -16.15
N LEU A 239 -14.61 -8.75 -15.07
CA LEU A 239 -13.99 -8.50 -13.76
C LEU A 239 -12.49 -8.82 -13.76
N GLN A 240 -12.06 -9.86 -14.47
CA GLN A 240 -10.64 -10.16 -14.66
C GLN A 240 -9.92 -9.08 -15.48
N LEU A 241 -10.62 -8.45 -16.43
CA LEU A 241 -10.10 -7.37 -17.28
C LEU A 241 -10.17 -5.98 -16.63
N MET A 242 -10.86 -5.84 -15.50
CA MET A 242 -11.17 -4.54 -14.90
C MET A 242 -9.93 -3.65 -14.68
N SER A 243 -8.82 -4.23 -14.20
CA SER A 243 -7.56 -3.50 -14.03
C SER A 243 -6.97 -2.96 -15.34
N ALA A 244 -7.08 -3.74 -16.42
CA ALA A 244 -6.62 -3.34 -17.74
C ALA A 244 -7.54 -2.29 -18.38
N ILE A 245 -8.85 -2.32 -18.07
CA ILE A 245 -9.81 -1.27 -18.45
C ILE A 245 -9.42 0.07 -17.81
N TYR A 246 -9.18 0.10 -16.49
CA TYR A 246 -8.73 1.32 -15.81
C TYR A 246 -7.39 1.84 -16.35
N ALA A 247 -6.45 0.92 -16.63
CA ALA A 247 -5.15 1.28 -17.20
C ALA A 247 -5.23 1.80 -18.64
N SER A 248 -6.26 1.43 -19.40
CA SER A 248 -6.48 1.85 -20.79
C SER A 248 -7.30 3.14 -20.91
N ALA A 249 -7.87 3.64 -19.82
CA ALA A 249 -8.64 4.87 -19.79
C ALA A 249 -7.73 6.10 -19.93
N ILE A 250 -8.19 7.13 -20.66
CA ILE A 250 -7.43 8.38 -20.81
C ILE A 250 -7.32 9.16 -19.50
N VAL A 251 -8.37 9.07 -18.68
CA VAL A 251 -8.47 9.62 -17.33
C VAL A 251 -9.38 8.68 -16.52
N THR A 252 -9.06 8.47 -15.25
CA THR A 252 -9.97 7.83 -14.29
C THR A 252 -10.52 8.88 -13.32
N ILE A 253 -11.84 9.02 -13.26
CA ILE A 253 -12.53 9.80 -12.24
C ILE A 253 -12.59 8.92 -10.98
N ILE A 254 -12.01 9.39 -9.88
CA ILE A 254 -12.05 8.69 -8.59
C ILE A 254 -12.94 9.47 -7.64
N ALA A 255 -14.12 8.92 -7.34
CA ALA A 255 -15.03 9.45 -6.33
C ALA A 255 -14.60 8.95 -4.94
N ALA A 256 -13.69 9.70 -4.32
CA ALA A 256 -13.09 9.36 -3.02
C ALA A 256 -14.04 9.57 -1.83
N ASP A 257 -15.07 10.38 -2.01
CA ASP A 257 -15.99 10.84 -0.97
C ASP A 257 -17.39 10.27 -1.22
N GLY A 258 -18.05 9.77 -0.17
CA GLY A 258 -19.45 9.33 -0.24
C GLY A 258 -19.68 7.98 -0.94
N ASP A 259 -20.90 7.71 -1.37
CA ASP A 259 -21.27 6.62 -2.28
C ASP A 259 -22.01 7.13 -3.53
N SER A 260 -22.56 6.19 -4.31
CA SER A 260 -23.20 6.48 -5.58
C SER A 260 -24.34 7.49 -5.50
N GLN A 261 -24.99 7.61 -4.34
CA GLN A 261 -26.10 8.54 -4.11
C GLN A 261 -25.63 9.97 -3.81
N ASP A 262 -24.40 10.15 -3.34
CA ASP A 262 -23.84 11.48 -3.06
C ASP A 262 -23.43 12.20 -4.35
N GLY A 263 -22.93 11.43 -5.31
CA GLY A 263 -22.41 11.94 -6.59
C GLY A 263 -21.07 12.68 -6.45
N LEU A 264 -20.60 13.29 -7.54
CA LEU A 264 -19.41 14.18 -7.51
C LEU A 264 -19.82 15.55 -6.96
N LEU A 265 -19.16 16.05 -5.91
CA LEU A 265 -19.44 17.37 -5.32
C LEU A 265 -18.59 18.49 -5.96
N GLY A 266 -19.07 19.74 -5.88
CA GLY A 266 -18.33 20.92 -6.37
C GLY A 266 -18.38 21.16 -7.88
N LEU A 267 -19.29 20.50 -8.61
CA LEU A 267 -19.59 20.77 -10.01
C LEU A 267 -20.69 21.83 -10.12
N ARG A 268 -20.32 23.05 -10.55
CA ARG A 268 -21.25 24.18 -10.65
C ARG A 268 -22.45 23.83 -11.54
N ASN A 269 -23.67 24.08 -11.03
CA ASN A 269 -24.95 23.78 -11.69
C ASN A 269 -25.29 22.29 -11.94
N VAL A 270 -24.49 21.35 -11.43
CA VAL A 270 -24.70 19.91 -11.64
C VAL A 270 -24.82 19.17 -10.33
N SER A 271 -23.97 19.51 -9.36
CA SER A 271 -24.01 18.94 -8.02
C SER A 271 -24.34 19.99 -6.99
N LYS A 272 -24.64 19.55 -5.76
CA LYS A 272 -24.61 20.44 -4.60
C LYS A 272 -23.22 21.08 -4.48
N TYR A 273 -23.18 22.32 -3.98
CA TYR A 273 -21.93 22.91 -3.49
C TYR A 273 -21.37 22.00 -2.41
N LYS A 274 -20.06 22.06 -2.21
CA LYS A 274 -19.35 21.15 -1.32
C LYS A 274 -19.70 21.42 0.14
N MET A 275 -20.78 20.82 0.65
CA MET A 275 -20.90 20.57 2.09
C MET A 275 -20.00 19.38 2.39
N SER A 276 -18.82 19.67 2.93
CA SER A 276 -17.70 18.74 3.09
C SER A 276 -18.10 17.39 3.74
N THR A 277 -17.99 16.29 3.00
CA THR A 277 -17.99 14.88 3.46
C THR A 277 -16.63 14.44 4.02
N ARG A 278 -15.77 15.42 4.25
CA ARG A 278 -14.43 15.31 4.77
C ARG A 278 -14.54 15.66 6.26
N LYS A 279 -14.21 14.72 7.15
CA LYS A 279 -14.25 15.00 8.60
C LYS A 279 -13.18 16.05 8.88
N ILE A 280 -13.59 17.18 9.43
CA ILE A 280 -12.72 18.03 10.22
C ILE A 280 -12.76 17.44 11.62
N ILE A 281 -11.70 16.72 11.98
CA ILE A 281 -11.56 16.16 13.32
C ILE A 281 -10.89 17.25 14.16
N PHE A 282 -11.68 17.85 15.05
CA PHE A 282 -11.16 18.73 16.08
C PHE A 282 -10.57 17.87 17.18
N ASN A 283 -9.26 17.67 17.14
CA ASN A 283 -8.52 17.29 18.34
C ASN A 283 -7.88 18.56 18.91
N GLN A 284 -7.65 18.61 20.22
CA GLN A 284 -7.56 19.85 21.01
C GLN A 284 -6.58 20.96 20.52
N LYS A 285 -5.74 20.73 19.50
CA LYS A 285 -4.81 21.69 18.88
C LYS A 285 -4.55 21.58 17.37
N GLU A 286 -5.25 20.73 16.60
CA GLU A 286 -4.97 20.57 15.16
C GLU A 286 -6.24 20.34 14.34
N LEU A 287 -6.23 20.87 13.10
CA LEU A 287 -7.29 20.71 12.12
C LEU A 287 -6.87 19.69 11.05
N HIS A 288 -7.40 18.48 11.18
CA HIS A 288 -7.15 17.41 10.21
C HIS A 288 -8.28 17.32 9.20
N TRP A 289 -7.89 17.18 7.95
CA TRP A 289 -8.77 16.86 6.85
C TRP A 289 -8.49 15.42 6.41
N GLU A 290 -9.49 14.55 6.46
CA GLU A 290 -9.32 13.14 6.10
C GLU A 290 -10.31 12.70 5.03
N CYS A 291 -9.80 12.07 3.95
CA CYS A 291 -10.60 11.22 3.04
C CYS A 291 -9.88 9.88 2.79
N GLN A 292 -10.55 8.94 2.10
CA GLN A 292 -9.99 7.60 1.86
C GLN A 292 -8.83 7.54 0.85
N CYS A 293 -8.41 8.67 0.29
CA CYS A 293 -7.34 8.76 -0.69
C CYS A 293 -6.17 9.66 -0.26
N SER A 294 -6.31 10.45 0.81
CA SER A 294 -5.23 11.26 1.38
C SER A 294 -5.62 11.82 2.75
N VAL A 295 -4.63 11.96 3.63
CA VAL A 295 -4.74 12.74 4.87
C VAL A 295 -4.12 14.10 4.60
N TRP A 296 -4.85 15.18 4.87
CA TRP A 296 -4.35 16.54 4.74
C TRP A 296 -4.31 17.20 6.11
N HIS A 297 -3.17 17.77 6.44
CA HIS A 297 -3.02 18.67 7.58
C HIS A 297 -3.33 20.08 7.07
N GLU A 298 -3.77 20.99 7.95
CA GLU A 298 -4.05 22.38 7.55
C GLU A 298 -2.87 23.08 6.85
N GLU A 299 -1.67 22.51 7.00
CA GLU A 299 -0.40 22.99 6.45
C GLU A 299 -0.09 22.55 4.98
N MET A 300 -1.01 21.89 4.26
CA MET A 300 -0.74 21.36 2.90
C MET A 300 -1.44 22.13 1.75
N ILE A 301 -0.70 22.43 0.65
CA ILE A 301 -1.21 23.18 -0.52
C ILE A 301 -1.78 22.25 -1.61
N PRO A 302 -3.00 22.52 -2.13
CA PRO A 302 -3.59 21.79 -3.25
C PRO A 302 -2.82 21.97 -4.57
N GLY A 303 -2.52 20.86 -5.25
CA GLY A 303 -1.82 20.84 -6.55
C GLY A 303 -0.31 20.58 -6.48
N THR A 304 0.25 20.44 -5.27
CA THR A 304 1.56 19.81 -5.11
C THR A 304 1.38 18.30 -5.29
N GLU A 305 1.74 17.76 -6.44
CA GLU A 305 2.20 16.37 -6.45
C GLU A 305 3.57 16.38 -5.78
N LEU A 306 3.63 15.97 -4.50
CA LEU A 306 4.78 15.17 -4.07
C LEU A 306 4.94 14.11 -5.16
N ASP A 307 6.18 13.96 -5.69
CA ASP A 307 6.59 12.94 -6.67
C ASP A 307 5.53 11.86 -6.74
N LYS A 308 4.79 11.78 -7.87
CA LYS A 308 3.66 10.84 -8.07
C LYS A 308 3.82 9.71 -7.09
N TYR A 309 2.97 9.63 -6.06
CA TYR A 309 2.99 8.47 -5.18
C TYR A 309 2.36 7.29 -5.96
N ILE A 310 2.89 6.97 -7.15
CA ILE A 310 3.25 5.59 -7.41
C ILE A 310 4.13 5.29 -6.22
N ASP A 311 3.55 4.60 -5.24
CA ASP A 311 4.28 4.07 -4.12
C ASP A 311 5.67 3.65 -4.64
N PRO A 312 6.79 4.27 -4.21
CA PRO A 312 8.10 3.99 -4.79
C PRO A 312 8.41 2.48 -4.78
N ARG A 313 7.77 1.75 -3.86
CA ARG A 313 7.74 0.29 -3.75
C ARG A 313 7.10 -0.42 -4.96
N MET A 314 6.05 0.13 -5.57
CA MET A 314 5.53 -0.35 -6.87
C MET A 314 6.55 -0.16 -8.00
N GLY A 315 7.30 0.95 -7.98
CA GLY A 315 8.39 1.17 -8.94
C GLY A 315 9.45 0.07 -8.89
N VAL A 316 9.81 -0.37 -7.68
CA VAL A 316 10.73 -1.50 -7.45
C VAL A 316 10.19 -2.79 -8.08
N LEU A 317 8.91 -3.12 -7.84
CA LEU A 317 8.29 -4.31 -8.42
C LEU A 317 8.23 -4.23 -9.95
N LEU A 318 7.82 -3.09 -10.52
CA LEU A 318 7.72 -2.90 -11.97
C LEU A 318 9.08 -2.94 -12.69
N ALA A 319 10.16 -2.62 -11.97
CA ALA A 319 11.53 -2.76 -12.48
C ALA A 319 12.06 -4.21 -12.44
N GLY A 320 11.23 -5.18 -12.00
CA GLY A 320 11.57 -6.60 -12.00
C GLY A 320 12.22 -7.10 -10.71
N PHE A 321 12.20 -6.32 -9.63
CA PHE A 321 12.80 -6.70 -8.35
C PHE A 321 11.76 -7.26 -7.38
N PRO A 322 11.85 -8.54 -6.94
CA PRO A 322 10.88 -9.20 -6.07
C PRO A 322 11.05 -8.77 -4.60
N ASP A 323 10.88 -7.48 -4.32
CA ASP A 323 11.05 -6.90 -2.99
C ASP A 323 9.84 -7.21 -2.09
N MET A 324 10.06 -8.10 -1.11
CA MET A 324 9.01 -8.55 -0.18
C MET A 324 8.49 -7.42 0.72
N GLY A 325 9.35 -6.46 1.11
CA GLY A 325 8.93 -5.28 1.86
C GLY A 325 7.93 -4.43 1.08
N SER A 326 8.19 -4.22 -0.21
CA SER A 326 7.30 -3.53 -1.15
C SER A 326 5.95 -4.23 -1.27
N LEU A 327 5.98 -5.55 -1.53
CA LEU A 327 4.78 -6.38 -1.63
C LEU A 327 3.96 -6.37 -0.32
N SER A 328 4.63 -6.51 0.83
CA SER A 328 3.97 -6.52 2.14
C SER A 328 3.25 -5.21 2.42
N HIS A 329 3.80 -4.09 1.98
CA HIS A 329 3.13 -2.80 2.15
C HIS A 329 1.86 -2.69 1.33
N ILE A 330 1.92 -3.07 0.04
CA ILE A 330 0.77 -3.06 -0.87
C ILE A 330 -0.36 -3.93 -0.32
N ILE A 331 -0.01 -5.13 0.15
CA ILE A 331 -0.96 -6.06 0.77
C ILE A 331 -1.55 -5.47 2.04
N ALA A 332 -0.74 -4.93 2.95
CA ALA A 332 -1.22 -4.35 4.20
C ALA A 332 -2.24 -3.22 3.95
N ARG A 333 -1.95 -2.31 3.00
CA ARG A 333 -2.85 -1.21 2.63
C ARG A 333 -4.13 -1.66 1.96
N TYR A 334 -4.08 -2.73 1.16
CA TYR A 334 -5.29 -3.32 0.58
C TYR A 334 -6.14 -4.01 1.65
N ASN A 335 -5.51 -4.83 2.49
CA ASN A 335 -6.22 -5.77 3.35
C ASN A 335 -6.96 -5.13 4.54
N GLU A 336 -6.60 -3.89 4.88
CA GLU A 336 -7.32 -3.07 5.85
C GLU A 336 -8.65 -2.51 5.31
N ARG A 337 -8.83 -2.46 3.99
CA ARG A 337 -10.02 -1.86 3.37
C ARG A 337 -11.30 -2.60 3.75
N ASN A 338 -12.35 -1.82 3.98
CA ASN A 338 -13.71 -2.33 4.14
C ASN A 338 -14.27 -2.65 2.76
N LEU A 339 -14.45 -3.94 2.48
CA LEU A 339 -15.10 -4.42 1.27
C LEU A 339 -16.60 -4.57 1.53
N ARG A 340 -17.43 -4.33 0.50
CA ARG A 340 -18.87 -4.56 0.60
C ARG A 340 -19.19 -6.03 0.83
N TYR A 341 -18.51 -6.90 0.08
CA TYR A 341 -18.58 -8.34 0.22
C TYR A 341 -17.19 -8.87 0.53
N ASP A 342 -17.11 -9.73 1.53
CA ASP A 342 -15.85 -10.31 1.99
C ASP A 342 -15.22 -11.22 0.94
N GLU A 343 -16.07 -11.89 0.14
CA GLU A 343 -15.69 -12.72 -1.00
C GLU A 343 -15.00 -11.93 -2.14
N ASP A 344 -15.11 -10.60 -2.17
CA ASP A 344 -14.47 -9.75 -3.20
C ASP A 344 -12.99 -9.47 -2.90
N ALA A 345 -12.44 -9.97 -1.80
CA ALA A 345 -11.04 -9.68 -1.42
C ALA A 345 -10.01 -10.17 -2.45
N LEU A 346 -10.19 -11.38 -2.99
CA LEU A 346 -9.30 -11.89 -4.03
C LEU A 346 -9.52 -11.21 -5.39
N PRO A 347 -10.75 -11.10 -5.91
CA PRO A 347 -11.03 -10.32 -7.12
C PRO A 347 -10.51 -8.88 -7.05
N GLY A 348 -10.71 -8.21 -5.91
CA GLY A 348 -10.38 -6.79 -5.74
C GLY A 348 -8.88 -6.48 -5.75
N ILE A 349 -8.01 -7.40 -5.34
CA ILE A 349 -6.55 -7.22 -5.41
C ILE A 349 -5.92 -7.87 -6.66
N SER A 350 -6.67 -8.73 -7.37
CA SER A 350 -6.15 -9.55 -8.49
C SER A 350 -5.40 -8.75 -9.56
N GLY A 351 -5.84 -7.51 -9.86
CA GLY A 351 -5.15 -6.63 -10.80
C GLY A 351 -3.74 -6.24 -10.35
N LEU A 352 -3.56 -5.90 -9.07
CA LEU A 352 -2.24 -5.58 -8.51
C LEU A 352 -1.34 -6.82 -8.44
N LEU A 353 -1.90 -7.97 -8.07
CA LEU A 353 -1.16 -9.23 -8.05
C LEU A 353 -0.75 -9.69 -9.45
N SER A 354 -1.60 -9.48 -10.45
CA SER A 354 -1.29 -9.75 -11.87
C SER A 354 -0.15 -8.84 -12.35
N VAL A 355 -0.17 -7.56 -11.98
CA VAL A 355 0.93 -6.62 -12.26
C VAL A 355 2.23 -7.12 -11.62
N ALA A 356 2.18 -7.55 -10.36
CA ALA A 356 3.34 -8.02 -9.61
C ALA A 356 3.84 -9.40 -10.07
N SER A 357 3.00 -10.23 -10.71
CA SER A 357 3.38 -11.59 -11.14
C SER A 357 4.39 -11.62 -12.28
N ARG A 358 4.58 -10.49 -12.98
CA ARG A 358 5.68 -10.28 -13.94
C ARG A 358 7.06 -10.29 -13.28
N THR A 359 7.10 -10.07 -11.96
CA THR A 359 8.30 -10.05 -11.13
C THR A 359 8.38 -11.29 -10.24
N PHE A 360 7.26 -11.63 -9.58
CA PHE A 360 7.15 -12.83 -8.76
C PHE A 360 6.80 -14.03 -9.66
N THR A 361 7.82 -14.80 -10.06
CA THR A 361 7.66 -15.97 -10.95
C THR A 361 6.62 -16.94 -10.40
N ASN A 362 5.81 -17.53 -11.29
CA ASN A 362 4.67 -18.40 -10.96
C ASN A 362 3.46 -17.69 -10.30
N GLY A 363 3.52 -16.35 -10.16
CA GLY A 363 2.39 -15.55 -9.72
C GLY A 363 1.98 -15.78 -8.27
N PHE A 364 0.68 -15.63 -7.99
CA PHE A 364 0.14 -15.60 -6.63
C PHE A 364 -0.99 -16.61 -6.43
N LEU A 365 -0.87 -17.44 -5.42
CA LEU A 365 -1.91 -18.38 -4.99
C LEU A 365 -2.62 -17.81 -3.75
N TYR A 366 -3.89 -17.42 -3.90
CA TYR A 366 -4.68 -16.68 -2.91
C TYR A 366 -3.93 -15.49 -2.31
N GLY A 367 -3.12 -14.78 -3.10
CA GLY A 367 -2.34 -13.63 -2.64
C GLY A 367 -0.97 -13.94 -2.04
N LEU A 368 -0.56 -15.21 -1.94
CA LEU A 368 0.80 -15.60 -1.56
C LEU A 368 1.69 -15.75 -2.82
N PRO A 369 2.89 -15.14 -2.87
CA PRO A 369 3.79 -15.27 -4.02
C PRO A 369 4.37 -16.69 -4.08
N GLU A 370 4.13 -17.43 -5.17
CA GLU A 370 4.64 -18.80 -5.31
C GLU A 370 6.18 -18.87 -5.31
N MET A 371 6.84 -17.81 -5.80
CA MET A 371 8.30 -17.68 -5.79
C MET A 371 8.93 -17.73 -4.39
N LEU A 372 8.19 -17.26 -3.38
CA LEU A 372 8.59 -17.13 -1.96
C LEU A 372 7.48 -17.72 -1.07
N PHE A 373 6.94 -18.88 -1.45
CA PHE A 373 5.69 -19.39 -0.89
C PHE A 373 5.76 -19.61 0.62
N GLU A 374 6.84 -20.20 1.12
CA GLU A 374 7.04 -20.46 2.55
C GLU A 374 7.07 -19.14 3.33
N ARG A 375 7.82 -18.15 2.84
CA ARG A 375 7.90 -16.83 3.49
C ARG A 375 6.53 -16.16 3.52
N GLY A 376 5.80 -16.19 2.40
CA GLY A 376 4.44 -15.68 2.32
C GLY A 376 3.47 -16.40 3.25
N LEU A 377 3.60 -17.73 3.40
CA LEU A 377 2.77 -18.54 4.30
C LEU A 377 3.04 -18.20 5.77
N GLY A 378 4.24 -17.68 6.10
CA GLY A 378 4.59 -17.16 7.43
C GLY A 378 4.02 -15.79 7.77
N TRP A 379 3.02 -15.28 7.03
CA TRP A 379 2.39 -14.00 7.34
C TRP A 379 1.88 -13.92 8.78
N LYS A 380 1.77 -12.72 9.36
CA LYS A 380 1.28 -12.52 10.72
C LYS A 380 0.59 -11.16 10.87
N PRO A 381 -0.19 -10.93 11.94
CA PRO A 381 -0.64 -9.59 12.28
C PRO A 381 0.57 -8.64 12.37
N CYS A 382 0.43 -7.43 11.83
CA CYS A 382 1.55 -6.51 11.71
C CYS A 382 2.07 -6.04 13.10
N TRP A 383 1.17 -5.94 14.09
CA TRP A 383 1.48 -5.52 15.45
C TRP A 383 0.84 -6.48 16.46
N SER A 384 1.39 -6.55 17.67
CA SER A 384 0.87 -7.41 18.74
C SER A 384 -0.56 -7.05 19.15
N HIS A 385 -1.01 -5.80 18.98
CA HIS A 385 -2.36 -5.36 19.31
C HIS A 385 -3.32 -5.40 18.10
N THR A 386 -2.86 -5.88 16.94
CA THR A 386 -3.72 -5.96 15.75
C THR A 386 -4.80 -7.02 15.94
N ASN A 387 -6.05 -6.65 15.67
CA ASN A 387 -7.19 -7.57 15.63
C ASN A 387 -7.63 -7.80 14.18
N LEU A 388 -7.41 -9.02 13.70
CA LEU A 388 -7.86 -9.49 12.40
C LEU A 388 -9.26 -10.10 12.51
N ARG A 389 -10.11 -9.80 11.53
CA ARG A 389 -11.45 -10.38 11.41
C ARG A 389 -11.45 -11.42 10.29
N ARG A 390 -11.98 -12.62 10.53
CA ARG A 390 -12.16 -13.60 9.45
C ARG A 390 -13.17 -13.08 8.44
N ARG A 391 -12.84 -13.14 7.15
CA ARG A 391 -13.76 -12.83 6.05
C ARG A 391 -14.73 -14.00 5.85
N ILE A 392 -16.02 -13.70 5.76
CA ILE A 392 -17.09 -14.70 5.72
C ILE A 392 -17.96 -14.45 4.49
N VAL A 393 -18.33 -15.51 3.78
CA VAL A 393 -19.20 -15.44 2.60
C VAL A 393 -20.56 -14.88 2.97
N SER A 394 -21.06 -13.92 2.18
CA SER A 394 -22.39 -13.37 2.38
C SER A 394 -23.50 -14.44 2.25
N SER A 395 -24.59 -14.28 2.99
CA SER A 395 -25.76 -15.16 2.94
C SER A 395 -26.60 -15.02 1.65
N SER A 396 -26.10 -14.31 0.64
CA SER A 396 -26.83 -14.05 -0.60
C SER A 396 -27.03 -15.32 -1.46
N SER A 397 -28.11 -15.31 -2.26
CA SER A 397 -28.55 -16.46 -3.06
C SER A 397 -27.47 -16.92 -4.06
N SER A 398 -27.40 -18.23 -4.26
CA SER A 398 -26.41 -18.98 -5.04
C SER A 398 -26.09 -18.45 -6.44
N GLY A 399 -26.94 -17.61 -7.04
CA GLY A 399 -26.75 -17.07 -8.38
C GLY A 399 -25.68 -15.98 -8.54
N ARG A 400 -25.21 -15.35 -7.43
CA ARG A 400 -24.18 -14.28 -7.42
C ARG A 400 -22.78 -14.76 -7.01
N ARG A 401 -22.61 -16.05 -6.71
CA ARG A 401 -21.39 -16.58 -6.10
C ARG A 401 -20.32 -16.82 -7.17
N LEU A 402 -19.19 -16.13 -7.05
CA LEU A 402 -17.98 -16.44 -7.81
C LEU A 402 -17.42 -17.81 -7.36
N SER A 403 -16.67 -18.49 -8.23
CA SER A 403 -16.10 -19.83 -7.96
C SER A 403 -15.10 -19.92 -6.79
N TYR A 404 -14.85 -18.83 -6.07
CA TYR A 404 -13.83 -18.73 -5.01
C TYR A 404 -14.31 -17.97 -3.75
N SER A 405 -15.61 -17.97 -3.47
CA SER A 405 -16.16 -17.20 -2.34
C SER A 405 -15.61 -17.63 -0.98
N ALA A 406 -15.28 -18.91 -0.79
CA ALA A 406 -14.68 -19.41 0.45
C ALA A 406 -13.15 -19.20 0.45
N LEU A 407 -12.70 -18.08 1.02
CA LEU A 407 -11.29 -17.74 1.14
C LEU A 407 -10.60 -18.66 2.17
N PRO A 408 -9.41 -19.22 1.88
CA PRO A 408 -8.79 -20.22 2.74
C PRO A 408 -8.22 -19.64 4.03
N SER A 409 -8.12 -20.46 5.09
CA SER A 409 -7.60 -20.00 6.39
C SER A 409 -6.10 -19.70 6.39
N TRP A 410 -5.35 -20.40 5.53
CA TRP A 410 -3.89 -20.32 5.45
C TRP A 410 -3.38 -19.08 4.72
N SER A 411 -4.22 -18.40 3.93
CA SER A 411 -3.87 -17.15 3.27
C SER A 411 -4.30 -15.93 4.08
N TRP A 412 -3.50 -14.87 4.06
CA TRP A 412 -3.85 -13.58 4.64
C TRP A 412 -5.14 -13.00 4.05
N ILE A 413 -5.48 -13.37 2.81
CA ILE A 413 -6.64 -12.80 2.10
C ILE A 413 -7.97 -13.20 2.74
N GLY A 414 -8.00 -14.33 3.46
CA GLY A 414 -9.15 -14.76 4.24
C GLY A 414 -9.40 -13.92 5.50
N TRP A 415 -8.56 -12.91 5.79
CA TRP A 415 -8.62 -12.10 6.99
C TRP A 415 -8.61 -10.61 6.63
N GLN A 416 -9.40 -9.79 7.33
CA GLN A 416 -9.38 -8.34 7.22
C GLN A 416 -8.50 -7.74 8.32
N GLY A 417 -7.62 -6.81 7.96
CA GLY A 417 -6.76 -6.06 8.88
C GLY A 417 -5.30 -5.99 8.42
N LEU A 418 -4.46 -5.32 9.21
CA LEU A 418 -3.05 -5.10 8.90
C LEU A 418 -2.23 -6.40 9.08
N VAL A 419 -1.77 -6.94 7.96
CA VAL A 419 -0.93 -8.13 7.92
C VAL A 419 0.48 -7.78 7.45
N SER A 420 1.46 -8.52 7.93
CA SER A 420 2.84 -8.51 7.44
C SER A 420 3.16 -9.88 6.84
N ILE A 421 3.64 -9.93 5.61
CA ILE A 421 4.09 -11.17 4.96
C ILE A 421 5.60 -11.43 5.16
N GLY A 422 6.20 -10.69 6.09
CA GLY A 422 7.63 -10.76 6.39
C GLY A 422 8.52 -10.09 5.36
N ASP A 423 9.80 -10.06 5.67
CA ASP A 423 10.86 -9.54 4.81
C ASP A 423 11.85 -10.65 4.44
N GLU A 424 12.52 -10.56 3.31
CA GLU A 424 13.57 -11.51 2.93
C GLU A 424 14.85 -10.69 2.74
N ALA A 425 15.99 -11.20 3.17
CA ALA A 425 17.29 -10.52 3.13
C ALA A 425 17.81 -10.31 1.70
N ALA A 426 17.04 -9.60 0.89
CA ALA A 426 17.27 -9.38 -0.51
C ALA A 426 17.89 -7.99 -0.73
N ARG A 427 17.35 -6.97 -0.04
CA ARG A 427 17.75 -5.58 -0.19
C ARG A 427 18.48 -5.04 1.03
N ILE A 428 19.54 -4.27 0.80
CA ILE A 428 20.31 -3.61 1.85
C ILE A 428 19.55 -2.39 2.36
N ASN A 429 19.47 -2.27 3.68
CA ASN A 429 18.91 -1.11 4.34
C ASN A 429 19.67 -0.84 5.63
N TYR A 430 20.43 0.25 5.65
CA TYR A 430 21.27 0.65 6.79
C TYR A 430 20.45 0.95 8.06
N ARG A 431 19.16 1.30 7.93
CA ARG A 431 18.24 1.54 9.07
C ARG A 431 17.64 0.27 9.64
N LYS A 432 17.77 -0.89 8.98
CA LYS A 432 17.29 -2.16 9.52
C LYS A 432 18.27 -2.68 10.55
N HIS A 433 17.76 -2.99 11.74
CA HIS A 433 18.51 -3.59 12.83
C HIS A 433 18.48 -5.13 12.81
N TRP A 434 17.68 -5.72 11.91
CA TRP A 434 17.69 -7.16 11.62
C TRP A 434 17.35 -7.45 10.15
N ILE A 435 17.79 -8.61 9.67
CA ILE A 435 17.42 -9.20 8.37
C ILE A 435 17.18 -10.71 8.55
N GLU A 436 16.44 -11.34 7.63
CA GLU A 436 16.03 -12.74 7.76
C GLU A 436 16.14 -13.49 6.43
N GLU A 437 16.59 -14.75 6.50
CA GLU A 437 16.67 -15.66 5.36
C GLU A 437 15.80 -16.90 5.56
N THR A 438 15.00 -17.20 4.55
CA THR A 438 14.12 -18.38 4.54
C THR A 438 14.83 -19.62 3.98
N THR A 439 14.71 -20.76 4.65
CA THR A 439 15.15 -22.07 4.19
C THR A 439 13.95 -23.02 4.21
N PRO A 440 13.46 -23.47 3.03
CA PRO A 440 12.36 -24.44 2.97
C PRO A 440 12.73 -25.77 3.64
N ILE A 441 11.76 -26.38 4.33
CA ILE A 441 11.89 -27.72 4.93
C ILE A 441 10.81 -28.69 4.42
N THR A 442 9.89 -28.19 3.59
CA THR A 442 8.70 -28.90 3.10
C THR A 442 8.54 -28.70 1.61
N GLU A 443 7.98 -29.68 0.90
CA GLU A 443 7.49 -29.50 -0.47
C GLU A 443 5.97 -29.26 -0.45
N TRP A 444 5.54 -28.16 -1.06
CA TRP A 444 4.14 -27.76 -1.10
C TRP A 444 3.45 -28.13 -2.42
N PHE A 445 2.20 -28.59 -2.32
CA PHE A 445 1.32 -28.88 -3.43
C PHE A 445 -0.04 -28.21 -3.21
N THR A 446 -0.85 -28.07 -4.25
CA THR A 446 -2.19 -27.50 -4.17
C THR A 446 -3.20 -28.23 -5.06
N SER A 447 -4.48 -28.21 -4.67
CA SER A 447 -5.58 -28.89 -5.36
C SER A 447 -6.91 -28.16 -5.09
N SER A 448 -7.87 -28.33 -6.01
CA SER A 448 -9.25 -27.83 -5.86
C SER A 448 -10.07 -28.63 -4.85
N ALA A 449 -9.67 -29.89 -4.59
CA ALA A 449 -10.34 -30.80 -3.67
C ALA A 449 -9.41 -31.26 -2.54
N PRO A 450 -9.95 -31.52 -1.33
CA PRO A 450 -9.17 -32.01 -0.19
C PRO A 450 -8.65 -33.44 -0.40
N SER A 451 -9.21 -34.20 -1.36
CA SER A 451 -8.68 -35.49 -1.78
C SER A 451 -7.29 -35.42 -2.43
N GLY A 452 -6.85 -34.22 -2.85
CA GLY A 452 -5.56 -34.02 -3.48
C GLY A 452 -5.48 -34.65 -4.87
N SER A 453 -6.52 -34.53 -5.71
CA SER A 453 -6.43 -34.99 -7.10
C SER A 453 -7.20 -34.05 -8.04
N PRO A 454 -6.51 -33.41 -9.02
CA PRO A 454 -5.07 -33.45 -9.28
C PRO A 454 -4.23 -32.57 -8.32
N LEU A 455 -3.00 -32.99 -7.99
CA LEU A 455 -2.03 -32.15 -7.27
C LEU A 455 -1.16 -31.35 -8.25
N ARG A 456 -1.02 -30.05 -7.98
CA ARG A 456 -0.03 -29.18 -8.61
C ARG A 456 1.06 -28.82 -7.61
N ARG A 457 2.33 -29.02 -7.97
CA ARG A 457 3.46 -28.58 -7.14
C ARG A 457 3.56 -27.05 -7.12
N ILE A 458 3.68 -26.46 -5.93
CA ILE A 458 4.04 -25.05 -5.73
C ILE A 458 5.58 -24.97 -5.73
N ARG A 459 6.15 -24.09 -6.55
CA ARG A 459 7.61 -24.01 -6.75
C ARG A 459 8.17 -22.68 -6.22
N SER A 460 8.69 -22.73 -4.99
CA SER A 460 9.54 -21.69 -4.43
C SER A 460 10.89 -21.71 -5.12
N THR A 461 11.22 -20.65 -5.87
CA THR A 461 12.48 -20.59 -6.66
C THR A 461 13.48 -19.59 -6.10
N TRP A 462 13.09 -18.77 -5.11
CA TRP A 462 13.95 -17.71 -4.60
C TRP A 462 15.17 -18.24 -3.83
N PHE A 463 14.98 -19.20 -2.93
CA PHE A 463 16.06 -19.71 -2.08
C PHE A 463 17.18 -20.37 -2.91
N GLU A 464 16.82 -21.14 -3.95
CA GLU A 464 17.79 -21.76 -4.87
C GLU A 464 18.64 -20.70 -5.58
N LYS A 465 17.99 -19.64 -6.09
CA LYS A 465 18.67 -18.52 -6.74
C LYS A 465 19.59 -17.80 -5.76
N ARG A 466 19.09 -17.46 -4.56
CA ARG A 466 19.86 -16.79 -3.51
C ARG A 466 21.11 -17.59 -3.13
N ASP A 467 20.94 -18.87 -2.80
CA ASP A 467 22.01 -19.72 -2.29
C ASP A 467 23.06 -20.04 -3.37
N ALA A 468 22.64 -20.15 -4.64
CA ALA A 468 23.56 -20.28 -5.76
C ALA A 468 24.55 -19.11 -5.87
N PHE A 469 24.16 -17.89 -5.45
CA PHE A 469 25.03 -16.71 -5.53
C PHE A 469 25.77 -16.38 -4.24
N LYS A 470 25.60 -17.15 -3.16
CA LYS A 470 26.44 -17.04 -1.95
C LYS A 470 27.88 -17.48 -2.25
N SER A 471 28.04 -18.55 -3.03
CA SER A 471 29.35 -19.00 -3.50
C SER A 471 29.77 -18.11 -4.68
N LEU A 472 30.71 -17.19 -4.45
CA LEU A 472 31.18 -16.16 -5.40
C LEU A 472 31.74 -16.66 -6.75
N THR A 473 31.67 -17.96 -7.02
CA THR A 473 32.19 -18.63 -8.22
C THR A 473 31.28 -18.49 -9.43
N ASN A 474 29.99 -18.21 -9.23
CA ASN A 474 29.04 -18.06 -10.33
C ASN A 474 29.17 -16.69 -11.03
N PRO A 475 29.08 -16.65 -12.37
CA PRO A 475 29.11 -15.39 -13.10
C PRO A 475 27.90 -14.53 -12.73
N LEU A 476 28.09 -13.21 -12.70
CA LEU A 476 27.01 -12.28 -12.40
C LEU A 476 25.94 -12.34 -13.50
N PRO A 477 24.64 -12.39 -13.14
CA PRO A 477 23.56 -12.18 -14.10
C PRO A 477 23.70 -10.82 -14.79
N ALA A 478 23.16 -10.71 -16.00
CA ALA A 478 23.24 -9.50 -16.80
C ALA A 478 22.78 -8.25 -16.03
N GLY A 479 23.53 -7.15 -16.18
CA GLY A 479 23.24 -5.86 -15.53
C GLY A 479 23.75 -5.71 -14.10
N TRP A 480 24.11 -6.80 -13.40
CA TRP A 480 24.63 -6.70 -12.04
C TRP A 480 26.11 -6.31 -12.01
N THR A 481 26.44 -5.43 -11.07
CA THR A 481 27.81 -5.03 -10.75
C THR A 481 28.10 -5.30 -9.28
N ARG A 482 29.33 -5.75 -9.00
CA ARG A 482 29.80 -6.08 -7.65
C ARG A 482 30.64 -4.92 -7.12
N HIS A 483 30.36 -4.50 -5.89
CA HIS A 483 31.07 -3.39 -5.24
C HIS A 483 31.51 -3.81 -3.83
N LYS A 484 32.67 -3.33 -3.41
CA LYS A 484 33.08 -3.37 -2.00
C LYS A 484 32.39 -2.23 -1.27
N VAL A 485 32.02 -2.44 -0.01
CA VAL A 485 31.50 -1.34 0.81
C VAL A 485 32.63 -0.35 1.08
N PRO A 486 32.44 0.95 0.74
CA PRO A 486 33.47 1.96 0.97
C PRO A 486 33.81 2.09 2.45
N PRO A 487 35.10 2.22 2.83
CA PRO A 487 35.51 2.49 4.20
C PRO A 487 34.96 3.82 4.75
N GLU A 488 34.72 4.80 3.88
CA GLU A 488 34.29 6.16 4.25
C GLU A 488 32.78 6.28 4.54
N ASP A 489 31.95 5.34 4.04
CA ASP A 489 30.52 5.27 4.39
C ASP A 489 30.30 4.88 5.87
N LEU A 490 31.32 4.33 6.54
CA LEU A 490 31.32 4.04 7.98
C LEU A 490 31.40 5.30 8.85
N MET A 491 31.72 6.48 8.30
CA MET A 491 31.97 7.68 9.11
C MET A 491 30.70 8.35 9.68
N LYS A 492 29.49 7.86 9.38
CA LYS A 492 28.24 8.42 9.95
C LYS A 492 27.16 7.43 10.44
N TRP A 493 27.22 6.12 10.17
CA TRP A 493 26.11 5.21 10.51
C TRP A 493 26.54 3.80 10.99
N GLU A 494 25.60 3.12 11.67
CA GLU A 494 25.64 1.78 12.26
C GLU A 494 26.16 0.67 11.32
N PRO A 495 26.71 -0.46 11.83
CA PRO A 495 27.27 -1.53 10.99
C PRO A 495 26.21 -2.18 10.09
N LEU A 496 26.63 -2.60 8.89
CA LEU A 496 25.81 -3.38 7.96
C LEU A 496 25.66 -4.83 8.41
N LEU A 497 24.47 -5.39 8.21
CA LEU A 497 24.19 -6.80 8.44
C LEU A 497 24.51 -7.58 7.17
N TYR A 498 25.28 -8.66 7.27
CA TYR A 498 25.49 -9.57 6.15
C TYR A 498 24.98 -10.96 6.52
N PRO A 499 24.20 -11.61 5.64
CA PRO A 499 23.86 -12.99 5.87
C PRO A 499 25.11 -13.89 5.81
N SER A 500 25.04 -15.03 6.50
CA SER A 500 26.12 -16.02 6.55
C SER A 500 26.45 -16.56 5.15
N GLY A 501 27.74 -16.74 4.89
CA GLY A 501 28.24 -17.25 3.61
C GLY A 501 28.30 -16.20 2.49
N CYS A 502 27.98 -14.94 2.80
CA CYS A 502 28.17 -13.82 1.86
C CYS A 502 29.59 -13.25 1.95
N SER A 503 30.08 -12.67 0.86
CA SER A 503 31.44 -12.12 0.77
C SER A 503 31.65 -10.75 1.42
N GLY A 504 30.57 -10.15 1.97
CA GLY A 504 30.55 -8.75 2.40
C GLY A 504 30.43 -7.76 1.23
N ASP A 505 30.34 -8.24 -0.01
CA ASP A 505 30.13 -7.38 -1.18
C ASP A 505 28.67 -6.93 -1.29
N ILE A 506 28.45 -5.80 -1.96
CA ILE A 506 27.12 -5.30 -2.30
C ILE A 506 26.93 -5.33 -3.81
N PHE A 507 25.71 -5.58 -4.24
CA PHE A 507 25.36 -5.72 -5.65
C PHE A 507 24.44 -4.59 -6.09
N LYS A 508 24.73 -3.99 -7.24
CA LYS A 508 23.95 -2.90 -7.83
C LYS A 508 23.51 -3.25 -9.25
N HIS A 509 22.34 -2.75 -9.64
CA HIS A 509 21.77 -2.94 -10.97
C HIS A 509 21.26 -1.60 -11.53
N PRO A 510 21.55 -1.23 -12.80
CA PRO A 510 21.25 0.10 -13.35
C PRO A 510 19.76 0.43 -13.43
N ASN A 511 18.89 -0.58 -13.53
CA ASN A 511 17.43 -0.40 -13.57
C ASN A 511 16.80 -0.18 -12.18
N MET A 512 17.57 -0.10 -11.11
CA MET A 512 17.02 0.10 -9.77
C MET A 512 16.46 1.55 -9.65
N PRO A 513 15.16 1.73 -9.33
CA PRO A 513 14.52 3.05 -9.36
C PRO A 513 14.84 3.93 -8.14
N ASP A 514 15.26 3.34 -7.03
CA ASP A 514 15.52 4.03 -5.76
C ASP A 514 17.02 4.26 -5.59
N LYS A 515 17.42 5.54 -5.51
CA LYS A 515 18.82 5.96 -5.39
C LYS A 515 19.36 5.86 -3.96
N ASP A 516 18.50 5.86 -2.95
CA ASP A 516 18.94 5.85 -1.56
C ASP A 516 19.29 4.40 -1.14
N CYS A 517 18.47 3.42 -1.50
CA CYS A 517 18.70 2.00 -1.17
C CYS A 517 18.90 1.14 -2.44
N ASP A 518 19.84 1.52 -3.31
CA ASP A 518 20.07 0.89 -4.62
C ASP A 518 20.82 -0.47 -4.59
N SER A 519 21.11 -0.97 -3.38
CA SER A 519 22.04 -2.07 -3.15
C SER A 519 21.36 -3.34 -2.60
N TRP A 520 21.84 -4.50 -3.03
CA TRP A 520 21.31 -5.82 -2.70
C TRP A 520 22.38 -6.74 -2.11
N TYR A 521 21.95 -7.70 -1.28
CA TYR A 521 22.82 -8.73 -0.71
C TYR A 521 23.23 -9.79 -1.74
N TYR A 522 22.36 -10.04 -2.73
CA TYR A 522 22.54 -11.08 -3.74
C TYR A 522 22.18 -10.57 -5.13
N PRO A 523 22.95 -10.94 -6.17
CA PRO A 523 22.50 -10.78 -7.52
C PRO A 523 21.51 -11.90 -7.89
N PHE A 524 20.58 -11.62 -8.80
CA PHE A 524 19.63 -12.61 -9.33
C PHE A 524 19.17 -12.20 -10.73
N PRO A 525 18.70 -13.12 -11.57
CA PRO A 525 18.15 -12.75 -12.87
C PRO A 525 16.96 -11.79 -12.72
N VAL A 526 17.11 -10.56 -13.22
CA VAL A 526 16.04 -9.56 -13.25
C VAL A 526 15.27 -9.74 -14.57
N PRO A 527 13.97 -10.06 -14.55
CA PRO A 527 13.19 -10.19 -15.76
C PRO A 527 13.12 -8.84 -16.50
N ASN A 528 13.30 -8.86 -17.81
CA ASN A 528 13.10 -7.67 -18.64
C ASN A 528 11.60 -7.46 -18.87
N ILE A 529 10.96 -6.72 -17.97
CA ILE A 529 9.51 -6.45 -18.04
C ILE A 529 9.25 -5.38 -19.11
N GLN A 530 8.67 -5.81 -20.22
CA GLN A 530 8.23 -4.98 -21.33
C GLN A 530 6.70 -4.87 -21.35
N ASP A 531 6.18 -3.94 -22.16
CA ASP A 531 4.75 -3.68 -22.35
C ASP A 531 3.98 -4.91 -22.88
N THR A 532 4.71 -5.86 -23.48
CA THR A 532 4.21 -7.13 -23.99
C THR A 532 4.34 -8.30 -23.00
N THR A 533 4.98 -8.09 -21.84
CA THR A 533 5.15 -9.15 -20.84
C THR A 533 3.81 -9.44 -20.16
N LEU A 534 3.20 -10.56 -20.53
CA LEU A 534 1.92 -10.98 -19.98
C LEU A 534 2.03 -11.35 -18.49
N PRO A 535 1.05 -10.97 -17.65
CA PRO A 535 0.98 -11.45 -16.28
C PRO A 535 0.62 -12.93 -16.26
N PHE A 536 1.04 -13.59 -15.20
CA PHE A 536 0.64 -14.98 -14.93
C PHE A 536 -0.20 -15.04 -13.66
N THR A 537 -1.37 -15.66 -13.77
CA THR A 537 -2.25 -15.90 -12.63
C THR A 537 -2.48 -17.40 -12.54
N PRO A 538 -1.93 -18.09 -11.52
CA PRO A 538 -2.14 -19.53 -11.36
C PRO A 538 -3.61 -19.83 -11.03
N GLU A 539 -4.01 -21.07 -11.26
CA GLU A 539 -5.32 -21.56 -10.81
C GLU A 539 -5.44 -21.44 -9.28
N GLN A 540 -6.53 -20.81 -8.82
CA GLN A 540 -6.76 -20.52 -7.40
C GLN A 540 -7.35 -21.75 -6.70
N THR A 541 -6.48 -22.58 -6.16
CA THR A 541 -6.81 -23.88 -5.53
C THR A 541 -6.76 -23.75 -3.99
N PRO A 542 -7.88 -23.96 -3.27
CA PRO A 542 -8.01 -23.57 -1.86
C PRO A 542 -7.32 -24.51 -0.88
N TYR A 543 -6.94 -25.72 -1.31
CA TYR A 543 -6.24 -26.68 -0.46
C TYR A 543 -4.76 -26.73 -0.79
N ILE A 544 -3.91 -26.73 0.25
CA ILE A 544 -2.47 -26.93 0.11
C ILE A 544 -2.00 -28.12 0.96
N PHE A 545 -1.01 -28.83 0.45
CA PHE A 545 -0.56 -30.13 0.97
C PHE A 545 0.94 -30.11 1.18
N CYS A 546 1.42 -30.64 2.29
CA CYS A 546 2.84 -30.95 2.49
C CYS A 546 3.01 -32.11 3.47
N LYS A 547 4.22 -32.68 3.50
CA LYS A 547 4.69 -33.49 4.63
C LYS A 547 5.55 -32.60 5.53
N THR A 548 5.32 -32.66 6.83
CA THR A 548 6.08 -31.87 7.82
C THR A 548 6.09 -32.56 9.18
N SER A 549 6.80 -31.97 10.15
CA SER A 549 6.78 -32.37 11.56
C SER A 549 5.78 -31.54 12.35
N LYS A 550 5.11 -32.18 13.32
CA LYS A 550 4.29 -31.52 14.33
C LYS A 550 4.79 -31.82 15.75
N ALA A 551 4.48 -30.90 16.67
CA ALA A 551 4.79 -31.04 18.08
C ALA A 551 3.70 -30.37 18.93
N ARG A 552 3.65 -30.69 20.22
CA ARG A 552 2.75 -30.03 21.19
C ARG A 552 3.55 -29.18 22.16
N LEU A 553 3.10 -27.95 22.38
CA LEU A 553 3.71 -27.01 23.33
C LEU A 553 2.66 -26.38 24.23
N TRP A 554 3.09 -25.99 25.43
CA TRP A 554 2.27 -25.26 26.37
C TRP A 554 2.27 -23.78 26.02
N ALA A 555 1.09 -23.17 25.90
CA ALA A 555 0.94 -21.78 25.52
C ALA A 555 0.17 -20.96 26.56
N HIS A 556 0.59 -19.72 26.76
CA HIS A 556 0.03 -18.78 27.75
C HIS A 556 0.16 -17.34 27.26
N GLN A 557 -0.66 -16.44 27.78
CA GLN A 557 -0.68 -15.04 27.34
C GLN A 557 0.66 -14.34 27.66
N ALA A 558 1.14 -13.54 26.69
CA ALA A 558 2.42 -12.83 26.78
C ALA A 558 2.23 -11.30 26.67
N GLY A 559 2.50 -10.59 27.78
CA GLY A 559 2.37 -9.14 27.86
C GLY A 559 0.95 -8.63 27.59
N ASP A 560 0.84 -7.40 27.09
CA ASP A 560 -0.45 -6.71 26.88
C ASP A 560 -1.03 -6.85 25.45
N GLY A 561 -0.52 -7.80 24.65
CA GLY A 561 -0.93 -7.99 23.25
C GLY A 561 -1.45 -9.38 22.92
N ASN A 562 -1.87 -9.58 21.68
CA ASN A 562 -2.35 -10.83 21.08
C ASN A 562 -1.20 -11.83 20.79
N ASN A 563 -0.27 -11.98 21.75
CA ASN A 563 0.85 -12.90 21.65
C ASN A 563 0.74 -13.99 22.71
N LEU A 564 1.21 -15.19 22.36
CA LEU A 564 1.42 -16.28 23.32
C LEU A 564 2.90 -16.61 23.43
N GLU A 565 3.34 -16.92 24.62
CA GLU A 565 4.62 -17.58 24.87
C GLU A 565 4.46 -19.09 24.77
N LEU A 566 5.45 -19.76 24.17
CA LEU A 566 5.46 -21.20 23.95
C LEU A 566 6.53 -21.85 24.82
N HIS A 567 6.13 -22.85 25.60
CA HIS A 567 6.97 -23.54 26.58
C HIS A 567 7.01 -25.04 26.30
N ASN A 568 8.20 -25.63 26.47
CA ASN A 568 8.38 -27.08 26.43
C ASN A 568 7.88 -27.73 27.74
N GLU A 569 7.98 -29.06 27.85
CA GLU A 569 7.54 -29.81 29.03
C GLU A 569 8.28 -29.42 30.32
N SER A 570 9.53 -28.97 30.23
CA SER A 570 10.31 -28.48 31.38
C SER A 570 9.93 -27.06 31.82
N GLY A 571 9.00 -26.41 31.12
CA GLY A 571 8.59 -25.04 31.40
C GLY A 571 9.56 -23.98 30.87
N ARG A 572 10.56 -24.35 30.05
CA ARG A 572 11.45 -23.41 29.36
C ARG A 572 10.71 -22.77 28.19
N ARG A 573 10.74 -21.44 28.12
CA ARG A 573 10.26 -20.66 26.96
C ARG A 573 11.13 -20.95 25.75
N ILE A 574 10.52 -21.36 24.65
CA ILE A 574 11.23 -21.70 23.41
C ILE A 574 10.61 -21.05 22.16
N GLY A 575 9.51 -20.29 22.28
CA GLY A 575 8.89 -19.68 21.12
C GLY A 575 7.80 -18.67 21.44
N VAL A 576 7.23 -18.08 20.37
CA VAL A 576 6.15 -17.10 20.42
C VAL A 576 5.16 -17.36 19.29
N LEU A 577 3.86 -17.24 19.59
CA LEU A 577 2.77 -17.30 18.63
C LEU A 577 2.05 -15.95 18.55
N HIS A 578 1.71 -15.50 17.34
CA HIS A 578 0.97 -14.26 17.09
C HIS A 578 -0.48 -14.59 16.73
N LEU A 579 -1.40 -14.36 17.66
CA LEU A 579 -2.83 -14.63 17.49
C LEU A 579 -3.47 -13.58 16.59
N HIS A 580 -4.52 -13.99 15.87
CA HIS A 580 -5.21 -13.11 14.95
C HIS A 580 -6.01 -12.04 15.67
N ASN A 581 -6.55 -12.31 16.86
CA ASN A 581 -7.35 -11.35 17.61
C ASN A 581 -7.42 -11.67 19.11
N GLN A 582 -8.03 -10.75 19.86
CA GLN A 582 -8.19 -10.83 21.31
C GLN A 582 -9.16 -11.94 21.75
N GLU A 583 -10.17 -12.28 20.95
CA GLU A 583 -11.09 -13.39 21.24
C GLU A 583 -10.33 -14.74 21.32
N GLN A 584 -9.34 -14.95 20.44
CA GLN A 584 -8.45 -16.10 20.54
C GLN A 584 -7.57 -16.05 21.80
N LEU A 585 -7.10 -14.86 22.20
CA LEU A 585 -6.24 -14.66 23.37
C LEU A 585 -6.95 -15.08 24.67
N GLU A 586 -8.25 -14.78 24.78
CA GLU A 586 -9.08 -15.13 25.94
C GLU A 586 -9.19 -16.65 26.20
N LEU A 587 -8.90 -17.47 25.18
CA LEU A 587 -8.86 -18.94 25.31
C LEU A 587 -7.64 -19.45 26.09
N PHE A 588 -6.68 -18.58 26.40
CA PHE A 588 -5.41 -18.93 27.04
C PHE A 588 -5.30 -18.31 28.44
N PRO A 589 -4.70 -19.01 29.40
CA PRO A 589 -4.52 -18.48 30.75
C PRO A 589 -3.54 -17.31 30.79
N LYS A 590 -3.81 -16.34 31.67
CA LYS A 590 -2.86 -15.26 32.03
C LYS A 590 -1.80 -15.79 33.00
N THR A 591 -0.55 -15.45 32.75
CA THR A 591 0.58 -15.86 33.59
C THR A 591 0.66 -14.98 34.83
N VAL A 592 -0.02 -15.35 35.92
CA VAL A 592 0.03 -14.57 37.18
C VAL A 592 0.25 -15.43 38.43
N ALA A 593 0.31 -16.76 38.33
CA ALA A 593 0.53 -17.64 39.49
C ALA A 593 1.58 -18.71 39.20
N SER A 594 2.49 -18.90 40.16
CA SER A 594 3.47 -20.00 40.17
C SER A 594 2.74 -21.35 40.10
N GLY A 595 2.81 -22.03 38.96
CA GLY A 595 2.29 -23.39 38.78
C GLY A 595 1.01 -23.54 37.93
N ALA A 596 0.47 -22.47 37.33
CA ALA A 596 -0.62 -22.62 36.37
C ALA A 596 -0.09 -23.27 35.06
N GLN A 597 -0.65 -24.42 34.69
CA GLN A 597 -0.31 -25.12 33.44
C GLN A 597 -0.94 -24.36 32.27
N GLY A 598 -0.15 -24.05 31.22
CA GLY A 598 -0.65 -23.38 30.03
C GLY A 598 -1.71 -24.19 29.29
N LYS A 599 -2.20 -23.71 28.14
CA LYS A 599 -3.02 -24.54 27.23
C LYS A 599 -2.11 -25.30 26.29
N LEU A 600 -2.25 -26.62 26.22
CA LEU A 600 -1.51 -27.44 25.27
C LEU A 600 -2.07 -27.21 23.86
N ILE A 601 -1.21 -26.85 22.91
CA ILE A 601 -1.57 -26.63 21.49
C ILE A 601 -0.69 -27.45 20.57
N GLU A 602 -1.23 -27.85 19.43
CA GLU A 602 -0.50 -28.55 18.36
C GLU A 602 0.04 -27.54 17.34
N LEU A 603 1.33 -27.64 17.04
CA LEU A 603 2.04 -26.78 16.10
C LEU A 603 2.62 -27.62 14.97
N VAL A 604 2.58 -27.09 13.75
CA VAL A 604 3.22 -27.68 12.56
C VAL A 604 4.34 -26.77 12.06
N ALA A 605 5.48 -27.32 11.69
CA ALA A 605 6.59 -26.56 11.12
C ALA A 605 6.36 -26.29 9.63
N ILE A 606 6.75 -25.10 9.14
CA ILE A 606 6.57 -24.69 7.74
C ILE A 606 7.91 -24.47 7.05
N TYR A 607 8.81 -23.73 7.69
CA TYR A 607 10.15 -23.44 7.17
C TYR A 607 11.10 -23.06 8.30
N ARG A 608 12.40 -23.04 8.00
CA ARG A 608 13.42 -22.51 8.89
C ARG A 608 13.79 -21.08 8.49
N SER A 609 14.02 -20.23 9.47
CA SER A 609 14.50 -18.87 9.27
C SER A 609 15.80 -18.63 10.02
N THR A 610 16.75 -17.96 9.37
CA THR A 610 17.97 -17.44 10.03
C THR A 610 17.86 -15.91 10.13
N ILE A 611 17.88 -15.38 11.34
CA ILE A 611 17.79 -13.95 11.63
C ILE A 611 19.16 -13.43 12.04
N TYR A 612 19.58 -12.33 11.42
CA TYR A 612 20.81 -11.61 11.74
C TYR A 612 20.43 -10.27 12.34
N SER A 613 20.86 -9.97 13.57
CA SER A 613 20.49 -8.75 14.28
C SER A 613 21.70 -7.99 14.80
N LYS A 614 21.59 -6.65 14.83
CA LYS A 614 22.56 -5.79 15.49
C LYS A 614 22.27 -5.71 16.99
N THR A 615 23.29 -5.44 17.79
CA THR A 615 23.12 -5.23 19.24
C THR A 615 22.92 -3.74 19.53
N TRP A 616 21.93 -3.38 20.35
CA TRP A 616 21.73 -1.98 20.78
C TRP A 616 22.73 -1.62 21.89
N ASP A 617 23.63 -0.67 21.62
CA ASP A 617 24.50 -0.09 22.64
C ASP A 617 23.81 1.10 23.30
N LYS A 618 23.37 0.91 24.55
CA LYS A 618 22.69 1.96 25.34
C LYS A 618 23.58 3.16 25.64
N THR A 619 24.90 2.99 25.68
CA THR A 619 25.85 4.06 26.02
C THR A 619 26.07 5.00 24.85
N GLN A 620 26.08 4.43 23.64
CA GLN A 620 26.34 5.15 22.39
C GLN A 620 25.04 5.50 21.65
N GLU A 621 23.88 5.08 22.19
CA GLU A 621 22.55 5.25 21.60
C GLU A 621 22.49 4.85 20.13
N ARG A 622 23.16 3.73 19.79
CA ARG A 622 23.24 3.23 18.42
C ARG A 622 23.37 1.71 18.39
N TYR A 623 23.01 1.10 17.26
CA TYR A 623 23.31 -0.31 17.06
C TYR A 623 24.80 -0.53 16.73
N THR A 624 25.41 -1.54 17.37
CA THR A 624 26.83 -1.90 17.24
C THR A 624 27.03 -3.42 17.19
N TYR A 625 28.29 -3.84 17.13
CA TYR A 625 28.71 -5.23 17.29
C TYR A 625 28.65 -5.68 18.76
N PRO A 626 28.52 -6.99 19.05
CA PRO A 626 28.49 -8.11 18.11
C PRO A 626 27.16 -8.24 17.36
N LEU A 627 27.19 -8.91 16.21
CA LEU A 627 25.97 -9.35 15.51
C LEU A 627 25.49 -10.66 16.13
N THR A 628 24.18 -10.79 16.36
CA THR A 628 23.57 -12.04 16.81
C THR A 628 22.96 -12.78 15.63
N ILE A 629 23.13 -14.10 15.61
CA ILE A 629 22.54 -15.00 14.60
C ILE A 629 21.63 -15.97 15.34
N GLU A 630 20.37 -16.00 14.93
CA GLU A 630 19.36 -16.85 15.54
C GLU A 630 18.68 -17.70 14.48
N GLU A 631 18.64 -19.01 14.73
CA GLU A 631 17.91 -19.95 13.88
C GLU A 631 16.60 -20.36 14.54
N ARG A 632 15.53 -20.35 13.77
CA ARG A 632 14.17 -20.60 14.26
C ARG A 632 13.38 -21.45 13.25
N TYR A 633 12.42 -22.22 13.73
CA TYR A 633 11.35 -22.80 12.92
C TYR A 633 10.15 -21.86 12.94
N GLN A 634 9.62 -21.56 11.76
CA GLN A 634 8.34 -20.88 11.63
C GLN A 634 7.24 -21.94 11.66
N VAL A 635 6.27 -21.72 12.53
CA VAL A 635 5.25 -22.70 12.90
C VAL A 635 3.85 -22.12 12.75
N LEU A 636 2.88 -22.98 12.47
CA LEU A 636 1.46 -22.64 12.52
C LEU A 636 0.79 -23.38 13.66
N TRP A 637 -0.07 -22.67 14.38
CA TRP A 637 -1.09 -23.30 15.21
C TRP A 637 -2.28 -23.66 14.33
N VAL A 638 -2.64 -24.94 14.33
CA VAL A 638 -3.69 -25.49 13.50
C VAL A 638 -4.76 -26.21 14.33
N GLU A 639 -5.98 -26.22 13.81
CA GLU A 639 -7.08 -27.05 14.32
C GLU A 639 -7.59 -27.94 13.19
N TRP A 640 -7.70 -29.24 13.47
CA TRP A 640 -8.18 -30.22 12.51
C TRP A 640 -9.70 -30.29 12.50
N LYS A 641 -10.28 -30.13 11.31
CA LYS A 641 -11.68 -30.41 11.02
C LYS A 641 -11.71 -31.58 10.05
N GLU A 642 -12.03 -32.75 10.58
CA GLU A 642 -11.89 -34.03 9.89
C GLU A 642 -10.44 -34.24 9.43
N GLN A 643 -10.16 -34.15 8.12
CA GLN A 643 -8.82 -34.31 7.54
C GLN A 643 -8.17 -32.99 7.13
N VAL A 644 -8.88 -31.86 7.25
CA VAL A 644 -8.38 -30.55 6.82
C VAL A 644 -8.07 -29.70 8.04
N ALA A 645 -6.85 -29.19 8.11
CA ALA A 645 -6.39 -28.28 9.13
C ALA A 645 -6.75 -26.83 8.76
N CYS A 646 -7.34 -26.12 9.71
CA CYS A 646 -7.51 -24.67 9.64
C CYS A 646 -6.36 -23.99 10.38
N ARG A 647 -5.72 -23.02 9.74
CA ARG A 647 -4.74 -22.15 10.39
C ARG A 647 -5.45 -21.21 11.38
N LEU A 648 -5.02 -21.24 12.64
CA LEU A 648 -5.52 -20.37 13.70
C LEU A 648 -4.57 -19.21 14.03
N ALA A 649 -3.25 -19.43 13.93
CA ALA A 649 -2.23 -18.41 14.17
C ALA A 649 -0.88 -18.85 13.58
N GLY A 650 0.08 -17.93 13.51
CA GLY A 650 1.46 -18.19 13.08
C GLY A 650 2.48 -17.64 14.06
N GLY A 651 3.67 -18.21 14.09
CA GLY A 651 4.71 -17.82 15.02
C GLY A 651 6.02 -18.55 14.77
N HIS A 652 6.89 -18.55 15.77
CA HIS A 652 8.20 -19.19 15.67
C HIS A 652 8.60 -19.90 16.95
N VAL A 653 9.47 -20.90 16.80
CA VAL A 653 10.14 -21.64 17.88
C VAL A 653 11.64 -21.62 17.61
N GLU A 654 12.45 -21.42 18.63
CA GLU A 654 13.91 -21.51 18.57
C GLU A 654 14.33 -22.89 18.04
N LYS A 655 15.31 -22.95 17.12
CA LYS A 655 15.73 -24.19 16.48
C LYS A 655 16.12 -25.28 17.48
N ALA A 656 17.00 -24.94 18.43
CA ALA A 656 17.42 -25.87 19.48
C ALA A 656 16.23 -26.37 20.30
N GLY A 657 15.30 -25.47 20.66
CA GLY A 657 14.10 -25.84 21.41
C GLY A 657 13.14 -26.73 20.62
N TRP A 658 13.04 -26.59 19.30
CA TRP A 658 12.22 -27.45 18.44
C TRP A 658 12.83 -28.82 18.21
N GLU A 659 14.15 -28.90 17.98
CA GLU A 659 14.89 -30.14 17.73
C GLU A 659 15.00 -31.03 18.99
N GLU A 660 14.78 -30.48 20.18
CA GLU A 660 14.69 -31.21 21.45
C GLU A 660 13.31 -31.85 21.70
N LEU A 661 12.27 -31.51 20.92
CA LEU A 661 10.91 -32.03 21.11
C LEU A 661 10.75 -33.43 20.51
N ASP A 662 9.76 -34.17 21.01
CA ASP A 662 9.27 -35.38 20.36
C ASP A 662 8.43 -34.99 19.13
N LEU A 663 9.01 -35.15 17.94
CA LEU A 663 8.42 -34.72 16.67
C LEU A 663 7.70 -35.87 15.96
N GLU A 664 6.43 -35.65 15.61
CA GLU A 664 5.65 -36.59 14.82
C GLU A 664 5.60 -36.14 13.34
N GLU A 665 5.81 -37.05 12.39
CA GLU A 665 5.57 -36.75 10.97
C GLU A 665 4.06 -36.67 10.69
N VAL A 666 3.64 -35.65 9.93
CA VAL A 666 2.25 -35.43 9.55
C VAL A 666 2.14 -35.06 8.06
N SER A 667 1.13 -35.62 7.39
CA SER A 667 0.66 -35.13 6.10
C SER A 667 -0.37 -34.03 6.32
N LEU A 668 0.06 -32.79 6.15
CA LEU A 668 -0.73 -31.60 6.43
C LEU A 668 -1.55 -31.21 5.20
N ILE A 669 -2.87 -31.03 5.40
CA ILE A 669 -3.79 -30.45 4.42
C ILE A 669 -4.35 -29.16 5.01
N LEU A 670 -3.97 -28.00 4.48
CA LEU A 670 -4.53 -26.71 4.93
C LEU A 670 -5.66 -26.26 4.00
N GLY A 671 -6.75 -25.75 4.57
CA GLY A 671 -7.93 -25.22 3.87
C GLY A 671 -8.53 -23.98 4.52
#